data_AF-A0AAE0T738-F1
#
_entry.id   AF-A0AAE0T738-F1
#
_cell.length_a   1.000
_cell.length_b   1.000
_cell.length_c   1.000
_cell.angle_alpha   90.00
_cell.angle_beta   90.00
_cell.angle_gamma   90.00
#
_symmetry.space_group_name_H-M   'P 1'
#
loop_
_entity.id
_entity.type
_entity.pdbx_description
1 polymer ?
#
loop_
_entity_poly.entity_id
_entity_poly.type
_entity_poly.pdbx_seq_one_letter_code
_entity_poly.pdbx_strand_id
1 'polypeptide(L)'
;MKLLSIGIQHFETLRKSNRVYVDKTDLIFKLMLNEGVYFLSRPRRFGKSLLLSTMEQLALGRKDLFKDLWIEDKWDWTRKYPVIRISFTSVPYQTNGLEYGMIQTLKSLFQQFKIDFISTNDVKELFCYLLKEVHAKHGKIVLLIDEYDKPIIDFLEEKHIETATENQAIMKNFYSCLKDNGHFIHTLLITGISKFPRVSIFSELNHLDDLTLDPAYVNLLGYTQEELEKYFDEHLDFYLTKHNKETKQGLLDKIRLWYNGFSWDGENRVYNPFSILNFFQKNTFANYWFVSGTPTFLLRLMFEKKNYEFENVSFNVNSNNIYDIHKLELIPILFQTGYLTITEVKEIRDNKKQFKLNYPNKEVRDSFYDFIINSNCFTDGADKQFVNRLADGFMGNNLDEVEEVIDEMFKDVPHDFYVKQEVVLHCAYAKGRLDAVVETKSHVYIFEFKINKTVNEAIKQIRQKEYGLKYAKTKKQLIGIGANYSTKKRCFDKWKRISCFERAQRSFERAQRSFERAQRSFERAQRSFERAQRSFERAQRSFERAQSGFERAQRSFERAQRSFERAQRSFGESQERFLHAAGKIIDTMTANAGLFPNLPVSLVQVKAERDDYAKALDSSAHAGKTGEIHQTRKALEESLQKNGNYVNELANGDEVILEKSGYPMEKSHTKYGPLPPLQKAVFKNGAVSGSIEFDLEAMDGCFGYLISSTLANSAEADPRRWQTDWHSTHRGMLKGFERGKEYKFAVAAVGASAEVEWLFVGSTLFVN
;
A
#
# COMPACT_ATOMS: atom_id res chain seq x y z
N MET A 1 -46.60 5.35 6.18
CA MET A 1 -45.26 5.66 5.64
C MET A 1 -44.71 6.93 6.23
N LYS A 2 -43.65 6.83 7.04
CA LYS A 2 -42.90 8.02 7.51
C LYS A 2 -42.26 8.74 6.32
N LEU A 3 -42.05 10.05 6.46
CA LEU A 3 -41.38 10.84 5.42
C LEU A 3 -39.86 10.57 5.43
N LEU A 4 -39.24 10.58 4.26
CA LEU A 4 -37.79 10.39 4.11
C LEU A 4 -37.01 11.65 4.51
N SER A 5 -35.81 11.50 5.08
CA SER A 5 -34.99 12.61 5.62
C SER A 5 -33.98 13.21 4.63
N ILE A 6 -34.33 13.31 3.34
CA ILE A 6 -33.40 13.75 2.29
C ILE A 6 -33.00 15.20 2.51
N GLY A 7 -31.69 15.46 2.55
CA GLY A 7 -31.13 16.80 2.74
C GLY A 7 -31.25 17.36 4.17
N ILE A 8 -31.84 16.62 5.11
CA ILE A 8 -31.98 17.07 6.50
C ILE A 8 -30.77 16.59 7.29
N GLN A 9 -29.99 17.54 7.78
CA GLN A 9 -28.78 17.28 8.57
C GLN A 9 -28.94 17.64 10.05
N HIS A 10 -30.04 18.29 10.42
CA HIS A 10 -30.34 18.65 11.81
C HIS A 10 -31.23 17.58 12.45
N PHE A 11 -30.72 16.97 13.52
CA PHE A 11 -31.41 15.90 14.23
C PHE A 11 -32.74 16.37 14.81
N GLU A 12 -32.78 17.56 15.41
CA GLU A 12 -34.02 18.14 15.95
C GLU A 12 -35.11 18.28 14.88
N THR A 13 -34.79 18.85 13.73
CA THR A 13 -35.74 19.00 12.61
C THR A 13 -36.24 17.64 12.12
N LEU A 14 -35.35 16.65 12.03
CA LEU A 14 -35.69 15.30 11.60
C LEU A 14 -36.69 14.65 12.58
N ARG A 15 -36.41 14.70 13.89
CA ARG A 15 -37.28 14.13 14.93
C ARG A 15 -38.62 14.84 15.03
N LYS A 16 -38.63 16.17 15.04
CA LYS A 16 -39.87 16.99 15.10
C LYS A 16 -40.77 16.82 13.88
N SER A 17 -40.21 16.51 12.72
CA SER A 17 -40.98 16.27 11.49
C SER A 17 -41.40 14.80 11.27
N ASN A 18 -41.22 13.93 12.28
CA ASN A 18 -41.57 12.51 12.25
C ASN A 18 -41.07 11.75 11.00
N ARG A 19 -39.81 12.02 10.63
CA ARG A 19 -39.15 11.39 9.48
C ARG A 19 -38.45 10.09 9.87
N VAL A 20 -38.13 9.26 8.88
CA VAL A 20 -37.33 8.05 9.07
C VAL A 20 -35.96 8.45 9.64
N TYR A 21 -35.60 7.82 10.77
CA TYR A 21 -34.29 7.92 11.41
C TYR A 21 -33.80 6.50 11.67
N VAL A 22 -32.60 6.18 11.19
CA VAL A 22 -31.93 4.92 11.52
C VAL A 22 -31.15 5.15 12.80
N ASP A 23 -31.57 4.45 13.86
CA ASP A 23 -31.01 4.64 15.20
C ASP A 23 -29.58 4.09 15.30
N LYS A 24 -28.63 5.00 15.61
CA LYS A 24 -27.21 4.71 15.86
C LYS A 24 -26.80 5.08 17.29
N THR A 25 -27.78 5.30 18.17
CA THR A 25 -27.53 5.92 19.47
C THR A 25 -26.80 5.00 20.45
N ASP A 26 -26.74 3.70 20.19
CA ASP A 26 -25.91 2.74 20.92
C ASP A 26 -24.41 2.97 20.72
N LEU A 27 -23.99 3.28 19.49
CA LEU A 27 -22.61 3.62 19.17
C LEU A 27 -22.27 5.03 19.65
N ILE A 28 -23.21 5.97 19.55
CA ILE A 28 -23.05 7.33 20.11
C ILE A 28 -22.87 7.27 21.63
N PHE A 29 -23.64 6.41 22.31
CA PHE A 29 -23.50 6.21 23.76
C PHE A 29 -22.08 5.79 24.13
N LYS A 30 -21.48 4.84 23.40
CA LYS A 30 -20.09 4.40 23.64
C LYS A 30 -19.08 5.54 23.49
N LEU A 31 -19.25 6.40 22.49
CA LEU A 31 -18.37 7.55 22.25
C LEU A 31 -18.49 8.64 23.32
N MET A 32 -19.70 8.81 23.87
CA MET A 32 -20.03 9.89 24.80
C MET A 32 -19.99 9.46 26.27
N LEU A 33 -19.81 8.17 26.57
CA LEU A 33 -19.81 7.66 27.95
C LEU A 33 -18.61 8.16 28.76
N ASN A 34 -17.45 8.20 28.11
CA ASN A 34 -16.19 8.64 28.70
C ASN A 34 -15.60 9.81 27.91
N GLU A 35 -14.62 10.46 28.52
CA GLU A 35 -13.85 11.50 27.84
C GLU A 35 -13.05 10.90 26.69
N GLY A 36 -13.04 11.59 25.54
CA GLY A 36 -12.41 11.03 24.34
C GLY A 36 -12.20 12.03 23.21
N VAL A 37 -11.15 11.79 22.43
CA VAL A 37 -10.75 12.61 21.30
C VAL A 37 -10.74 11.73 20.05
N TYR A 38 -11.71 11.96 19.18
CA TYR A 38 -12.06 11.06 18.09
C TYR A 38 -11.91 11.73 16.73
N PHE A 39 -11.50 10.94 15.75
CA PHE A 39 -11.46 11.29 14.34
C PHE A 39 -12.27 10.28 13.54
N LEU A 40 -13.10 10.77 12.61
CA LEU A 40 -13.86 9.93 11.71
C LEU A 40 -13.82 10.48 10.27
N SER A 41 -13.21 9.72 9.36
CA SER A 41 -13.27 9.99 7.93
C SER A 41 -14.30 9.04 7.27
N ARG A 42 -15.20 9.64 6.49
CA ARG A 42 -16.12 8.91 5.62
C ARG A 42 -16.36 9.70 4.34
N PRO A 43 -16.70 9.05 3.22
CA PRO A 43 -17.07 9.71 1.98
C PRO A 43 -18.22 10.70 2.16
N ARG A 44 -18.43 11.54 1.14
CA ARG A 44 -19.56 12.49 1.12
C ARG A 44 -20.89 11.75 1.27
N ARG A 45 -21.86 12.43 1.91
CA ARG A 45 -23.25 11.96 2.03
C ARG A 45 -23.46 10.69 2.87
N PHE A 46 -22.54 10.39 3.77
CA PHE A 46 -22.65 9.26 4.72
C PHE A 46 -23.38 9.59 6.03
N GLY A 47 -23.87 10.82 6.21
CA GLY A 47 -24.59 11.22 7.42
C GLY A 47 -23.72 11.80 8.54
N LYS A 48 -22.47 12.20 8.25
CA LYS A 48 -21.54 12.83 9.22
C LYS A 48 -22.17 14.01 9.97
N SER A 49 -22.74 14.98 9.26
CA SER A 49 -23.35 16.17 9.86
C SER A 49 -24.59 15.85 10.71
N LEU A 50 -25.33 14.79 10.35
CA LEU A 50 -26.46 14.29 11.15
C LEU A 50 -25.98 13.60 12.43
N LEU A 51 -24.89 12.85 12.37
CA LEU A 51 -24.23 12.28 13.56
C LEU A 51 -23.80 13.39 14.52
N LEU A 52 -23.09 14.42 14.04
CA LEU A 52 -22.70 15.57 14.87
C LEU A 52 -23.93 16.26 15.48
N SER A 53 -24.98 16.50 14.69
CA SER A 53 -26.21 17.09 15.21
C SER A 53 -26.90 16.22 16.25
N THR A 54 -26.83 14.89 16.12
CA THR A 54 -27.37 13.96 17.12
C THR A 54 -26.57 14.05 18.41
N MET A 55 -25.24 14.03 18.35
CA MET A 55 -24.35 14.19 19.50
C MET A 55 -24.54 15.53 20.21
N GLU A 56 -24.70 16.61 19.43
CA GLU A 56 -25.02 17.94 19.95
C GLU A 56 -26.32 17.94 20.77
N GLN A 57 -27.41 17.37 20.24
CA GLN A 57 -28.68 17.33 20.99
C GLN A 57 -28.61 16.42 22.22
N LEU A 58 -27.80 15.35 22.18
CA LEU A 58 -27.57 14.48 23.33
C LEU A 58 -26.81 15.24 24.44
N ALA A 59 -25.74 15.93 24.07
CA ALA A 59 -24.92 16.73 24.98
C ALA A 59 -25.71 17.87 25.64
N LEU A 60 -26.66 18.47 24.92
CA LEU A 60 -27.58 19.49 25.44
C LEU A 60 -28.68 18.92 26.36
N GLY A 61 -28.79 17.60 26.49
CA GLY A 61 -29.77 16.92 27.34
C GLY A 61 -31.21 16.99 26.82
N ARG A 62 -31.41 17.07 25.50
CA ARG A 62 -32.72 17.19 24.85
C ARG A 62 -33.47 15.84 24.77
N LYS A 63 -33.83 15.29 25.94
CA LYS A 63 -34.51 13.98 26.09
C LYS A 63 -35.73 13.82 25.17
N ASP A 64 -36.47 14.90 24.96
CA ASP A 64 -37.66 14.94 24.09
C ASP A 64 -37.39 14.42 22.66
N LEU A 65 -36.17 14.63 22.14
CA LEU A 65 -35.80 14.23 20.78
C LEU A 65 -35.41 12.75 20.67
N PHE A 66 -35.05 12.10 21.79
CA PHE A 66 -34.53 10.74 21.84
C PHE A 66 -35.57 9.69 22.24
N LYS A 67 -36.84 10.09 22.35
CA LYS A 67 -37.93 9.16 22.61
C LYS A 67 -37.97 8.04 21.57
N ASP A 68 -38.18 6.81 22.04
CA ASP A 68 -38.24 5.56 21.27
C ASP A 68 -36.92 5.19 20.56
N LEU A 69 -35.79 5.76 20.99
CA LEU A 69 -34.44 5.39 20.55
C LEU A 69 -33.74 4.57 21.64
N TRP A 70 -32.77 3.76 21.24
CA TRP A 70 -32.01 2.85 22.11
C TRP A 70 -31.41 3.56 23.34
N ILE A 71 -30.96 4.80 23.17
CA ILE A 71 -30.30 5.56 24.24
C ILE A 71 -31.25 6.14 25.30
N GLU A 72 -32.57 6.16 25.05
CA GLU A 72 -33.55 6.84 25.90
C GLU A 72 -33.45 6.47 27.39
N ASP A 73 -33.31 5.18 27.68
CA ASP A 73 -33.26 4.61 29.04
C ASP A 73 -31.81 4.33 29.51
N LYS A 74 -30.81 4.57 28.66
CA LYS A 74 -29.38 4.29 28.96
C LYS A 74 -28.60 5.54 29.35
N TRP A 75 -29.05 6.71 28.92
CA TRP A 75 -28.35 7.97 29.18
C TRP A 75 -28.84 8.67 30.45
N ASP A 76 -27.87 9.22 31.19
CA ASP A 76 -28.14 10.09 32.32
C ASP A 76 -28.47 11.51 31.82
N TRP A 77 -29.77 11.80 31.67
CA TRP A 77 -30.28 13.08 31.18
C TRP A 77 -30.02 14.29 32.10
N THR A 78 -29.48 14.06 33.30
CA THR A 78 -28.99 15.16 34.16
C THR A 78 -27.65 15.69 33.67
N ARG A 79 -26.88 14.89 32.92
CA ARG A 79 -25.62 15.30 32.30
C ARG A 79 -25.89 16.24 31.12
N LYS A 80 -25.34 17.45 31.22
CA LYS A 80 -25.41 18.47 30.18
C LYS A 80 -24.03 19.05 29.97
N TYR A 81 -23.68 19.26 28.70
CA TYR A 81 -22.39 19.81 28.30
C TYR A 81 -22.61 20.98 27.34
N PRO A 82 -21.89 22.11 27.49
CA PRO A 82 -21.82 23.12 26.44
C PRO A 82 -21.25 22.51 25.15
N VAL A 83 -21.88 22.83 24.02
CA VAL A 83 -21.46 22.30 22.70
C VAL A 83 -20.88 23.43 21.86
N ILE A 84 -19.62 23.27 21.44
CA ILE A 84 -19.00 24.12 20.43
C ILE A 84 -18.99 23.33 19.13
N ARG A 85 -19.70 23.83 18.11
CA ARG A 85 -19.77 23.21 16.79
C ARG A 85 -19.16 24.14 15.74
N ILE A 86 -18.17 23.65 15.01
CA ILE A 86 -17.52 24.38 13.92
C ILE A 86 -17.69 23.56 12.64
N SER A 87 -18.29 24.17 11.62
CA SER A 87 -18.35 23.58 10.27
C SER A 87 -17.56 24.45 9.32
N PHE A 88 -16.51 23.88 8.72
CA PHE A 88 -15.69 24.61 7.74
C PHE A 88 -16.45 24.90 6.44
N THR A 89 -17.59 24.25 6.19
CA THR A 89 -18.49 24.62 5.08
C THR A 89 -19.03 26.04 5.23
N SER A 90 -19.20 26.52 6.47
CA SER A 90 -19.74 27.86 6.77
C SER A 90 -18.65 28.93 6.97
N VAL A 91 -17.37 28.55 6.93
CA VAL A 91 -16.25 29.47 7.12
C VAL A 91 -15.96 30.19 5.79
N PRO A 92 -15.97 31.54 5.74
CA PRO A 92 -15.78 32.29 4.50
C PRO A 92 -14.28 32.42 4.14
N TYR A 93 -13.61 31.29 3.90
CA TYR A 93 -12.17 31.27 3.62
C TYR A 93 -11.81 31.54 2.15
N GLN A 94 -12.77 31.41 1.23
CA GLN A 94 -12.52 31.57 -0.21
C GLN A 94 -12.25 33.02 -0.62
N THR A 95 -12.83 34.00 0.07
CA THR A 95 -12.72 35.42 -0.30
C THR A 95 -11.61 36.13 0.46
N ASN A 96 -11.47 35.87 1.76
CA ASN A 96 -10.65 36.68 2.67
C ASN A 96 -9.53 35.87 3.36
N GLY A 97 -9.34 34.60 2.97
CA GLY A 97 -8.42 33.67 3.61
C GLY A 97 -9.01 32.98 4.84
N LEU A 98 -8.42 31.84 5.21
CA LEU A 98 -8.93 30.98 6.26
C LEU A 98 -8.89 31.62 7.64
N GLU A 99 -7.79 32.30 7.99
CA GLU A 99 -7.61 32.91 9.29
C GLU A 99 -8.72 33.93 9.60
N TYR A 100 -8.99 34.83 8.65
CA TYR A 100 -10.09 35.79 8.76
C TYR A 100 -11.44 35.09 8.96
N GLY A 101 -11.74 34.07 8.14
CA GLY A 101 -12.99 33.33 8.25
C GLY A 101 -13.16 32.63 9.60
N MET A 102 -12.08 32.08 10.15
CA MET A 102 -12.07 31.48 11.47
C MET A 102 -12.30 32.51 12.58
N ILE A 103 -11.69 33.70 12.49
CA ILE A 103 -11.95 34.80 13.45
C ILE A 103 -13.43 35.19 13.44
N GLN A 104 -14.08 35.32 12.28
CA GLN A 104 -15.51 35.63 12.21
C GLN A 104 -16.38 34.53 12.84
N THR A 105 -15.99 33.27 12.63
CA THR A 105 -16.66 32.11 13.24
C THR A 105 -16.48 32.08 14.75
N LEU A 106 -15.29 32.43 15.25
CA LEU A 106 -15.08 32.56 16.70
C LEU A 106 -15.90 33.71 17.26
N LYS A 107 -15.93 34.88 16.61
CA LYS A 107 -16.77 36.02 17.05
C LYS A 107 -18.24 35.65 17.25
N SER A 108 -18.83 34.85 16.37
CA SER A 108 -20.21 34.40 16.55
C SER A 108 -20.36 33.44 17.74
N LEU A 109 -19.37 32.58 17.99
CA LEU A 109 -19.35 31.72 19.19
C LEU A 109 -19.20 32.52 20.48
N PHE A 110 -18.34 33.54 20.53
CA PHE A 110 -18.25 34.45 21.68
C PHE A 110 -19.59 35.10 21.99
N GLN A 111 -20.33 35.55 20.97
CA GLN A 111 -21.68 36.09 21.12
C GLN A 111 -22.68 35.02 21.62
N GLN A 112 -22.65 33.82 21.03
CA GLN A 112 -23.52 32.70 21.42
C GLN A 112 -23.37 32.34 22.91
N PHE A 113 -22.14 32.30 23.40
CA PHE A 113 -21.83 31.97 24.80
C PHE A 113 -21.83 33.17 25.75
N LYS A 114 -22.10 34.38 25.24
CA LYS A 114 -22.06 35.64 26.02
C LYS A 114 -20.72 35.81 26.76
N ILE A 115 -19.64 35.69 25.99
CA ILE A 115 -18.25 35.88 26.45
C ILE A 115 -17.70 37.13 25.76
N ASP A 116 -16.99 37.96 26.50
CA ASP A 116 -16.38 39.18 25.97
C ASP A 116 -15.24 38.85 25.02
N PHE A 117 -15.20 39.54 23.88
CA PHE A 117 -14.19 39.32 22.86
C PHE A 117 -12.87 39.98 23.28
N ILE A 118 -11.77 39.23 23.22
CA ILE A 118 -10.43 39.76 23.51
C ILE A 118 -9.82 40.45 22.29
N SER A 119 -9.02 41.49 22.51
CA SER A 119 -8.39 42.27 21.43
C SER A 119 -7.12 41.59 20.92
N THR A 120 -7.28 40.47 20.21
CA THR A 120 -6.20 39.80 19.46
C THR A 120 -6.69 39.36 18.09
N ASN A 121 -5.77 39.25 17.13
CA ASN A 121 -6.03 38.75 15.79
C ASN A 121 -5.51 37.31 15.60
N ASP A 122 -4.88 36.70 16.60
CA ASP A 122 -4.46 35.30 16.52
C ASP A 122 -5.64 34.36 16.80
N VAL A 123 -5.95 33.53 15.80
CA VAL A 123 -7.00 32.50 15.87
C VAL A 123 -6.77 31.51 17.02
N LYS A 124 -5.50 31.17 17.31
CA LYS A 124 -5.17 30.25 18.40
C LYS A 124 -5.51 30.86 19.75
N GLU A 125 -5.04 32.08 20.03
CA GLU A 125 -5.34 32.79 21.28
C GLU A 125 -6.84 32.96 21.51
N LEU A 126 -7.58 33.38 20.47
CA LEU A 126 -9.04 33.52 20.54
C LEU A 126 -9.73 32.20 20.89
N PHE A 127 -9.32 31.11 20.27
CA PHE A 127 -9.92 29.80 20.52
C PHE A 127 -9.59 29.28 21.92
N CYS A 128 -8.36 29.45 22.40
CA CYS A 128 -7.98 29.05 23.76
C CYS A 128 -8.72 29.84 24.82
N TYR A 129 -8.86 31.14 24.62
CA TYR A 129 -9.64 31.98 25.53
C TYR A 129 -11.11 31.55 25.54
N LEU A 130 -11.72 31.29 24.37
CA LEU A 130 -13.10 30.79 24.28
C LEU A 130 -13.27 29.47 25.05
N LEU A 131 -12.40 28.49 24.85
CA LEU A 131 -12.48 27.20 25.55
C LEU A 131 -12.40 27.37 27.06
N LYS A 132 -11.46 28.19 27.54
CA LYS A 132 -11.27 28.47 28.97
C LYS A 132 -12.51 29.12 29.59
N GLU A 133 -13.07 30.14 28.95
CA GLU A 133 -14.23 30.88 29.45
C GLU A 133 -15.52 30.06 29.39
N VAL A 134 -15.74 29.28 28.32
CA VAL A 134 -16.87 28.36 28.24
C VAL A 134 -16.77 27.31 29.33
N HIS A 135 -15.58 26.74 29.54
CA HIS A 135 -15.37 25.76 30.61
C HIS A 135 -15.62 26.35 32.00
N ALA A 136 -15.10 27.55 32.28
CA ALA A 136 -15.28 28.21 33.56
C ALA A 136 -16.77 28.49 33.87
N LYS A 137 -17.57 28.85 32.85
CA LYS A 137 -19.00 29.16 33.01
C LYS A 137 -19.93 27.95 32.96
N HIS A 138 -19.58 26.93 32.19
CA HIS A 138 -20.51 25.85 31.80
C HIS A 138 -19.99 24.43 32.02
N GLY A 139 -18.74 24.26 32.46
CA GLY A 139 -18.11 22.95 32.67
C GLY A 139 -17.54 22.33 31.39
N LYS A 140 -17.31 21.02 31.37
CA LYS A 140 -16.61 20.35 30.26
C LYS A 140 -17.35 20.46 28.92
N ILE A 141 -16.59 20.60 27.84
CA ILE A 141 -17.09 20.96 26.51
C ILE A 141 -17.20 19.74 25.61
N VAL A 142 -18.28 19.68 24.82
CA VAL A 142 -18.36 18.79 23.65
C VAL A 142 -18.01 19.62 22.41
N LEU A 143 -16.87 19.30 21.78
CA LEU A 143 -16.32 20.02 20.63
C LEU A 143 -16.52 19.18 19.36
N LEU A 144 -17.31 19.69 18.42
CA LEU A 144 -17.70 18.99 17.19
C LEU A 144 -17.20 19.77 15.98
N ILE A 145 -16.38 19.14 15.15
CA ILE A 145 -15.76 19.79 13.99
C ILE A 145 -16.10 19.03 12.72
N ASP A 146 -16.78 19.71 11.78
CA ASP A 146 -17.22 19.17 10.50
C ASP A 146 -16.44 19.75 9.32
N GLU A 147 -16.25 18.93 8.29
CA GLU A 147 -15.52 19.23 7.05
C GLU A 147 -14.12 19.87 7.26
N TYR A 148 -13.38 19.40 8.26
CA TYR A 148 -12.07 19.97 8.63
C TYR A 148 -11.05 20.07 7.47
N ASP A 149 -11.18 19.20 6.48
CA ASP A 149 -10.29 19.09 5.33
C ASP A 149 -10.67 19.99 4.15
N LYS A 150 -11.87 20.59 4.19
CA LYS A 150 -12.42 21.40 3.10
C LYS A 150 -11.54 22.60 2.72
N PRO A 151 -10.99 23.41 3.66
CA PRO A 151 -10.12 24.54 3.30
C PRO A 151 -8.81 24.15 2.63
N ILE A 152 -8.45 22.86 2.64
CA ILE A 152 -7.25 22.36 1.98
C ILE A 152 -7.63 21.73 0.64
N ILE A 153 -8.66 20.87 0.63
CA ILE A 153 -9.13 20.18 -0.58
C ILE A 153 -9.52 21.17 -1.68
N ASP A 154 -10.19 22.27 -1.32
CA ASP A 154 -10.66 23.27 -2.30
C ASP A 154 -9.51 23.97 -3.05
N PHE A 155 -8.27 23.89 -2.55
CA PHE A 155 -7.08 24.53 -3.13
C PHE A 155 -5.97 23.54 -3.53
N LEU A 156 -6.29 22.24 -3.66
CA LEU A 156 -5.31 21.22 -4.10
C LEU A 156 -4.92 21.32 -5.59
N GLU A 157 -5.46 22.28 -6.33
CA GLU A 157 -5.00 22.56 -7.70
C GLU A 157 -3.63 23.26 -7.66
N GLU A 158 -2.73 22.92 -8.59
CA GLU A 158 -1.33 23.42 -8.59
C GLU A 158 -1.19 24.94 -8.55
N LYS A 159 -2.09 25.68 -9.21
CA LYS A 159 -2.13 27.15 -9.16
C LYS A 159 -2.49 27.72 -7.77
N HIS A 160 -2.94 26.88 -6.84
CA HIS A 160 -3.43 27.26 -5.51
C HIS A 160 -2.79 26.44 -4.37
N ILE A 161 -1.77 25.63 -4.67
CA ILE A 161 -1.13 24.75 -3.67
C ILE A 161 -0.47 25.52 -2.51
N GLU A 162 -0.02 26.75 -2.77
CA GLU A 162 0.51 27.65 -1.75
C GLU A 162 -0.58 28.00 -0.72
N THR A 163 -1.79 28.37 -1.18
CA THR A 163 -2.94 28.62 -0.30
C THR A 163 -3.33 27.38 0.51
N ALA A 164 -3.24 26.18 -0.08
CA ALA A 164 -3.47 24.94 0.65
C ALA A 164 -2.44 24.73 1.78
N THR A 165 -1.17 25.05 1.51
CA THR A 165 -0.07 24.99 2.49
C THR A 165 -0.26 26.02 3.61
N GLU A 166 -0.63 27.25 3.27
CA GLU A 166 -0.96 28.31 4.24
C GLU A 166 -2.15 27.90 5.14
N ASN A 167 -3.22 27.39 4.53
CA ASN A 167 -4.39 26.91 5.26
C ASN A 167 -4.03 25.74 6.20
N GLN A 168 -3.15 24.84 5.78
CA GLN A 168 -2.63 23.77 6.63
C GLN A 168 -1.86 24.31 7.84
N ALA A 169 -1.05 25.36 7.67
CA ALA A 169 -0.31 26.02 8.75
C ALA A 169 -1.26 26.73 9.74
N ILE A 170 -2.24 27.48 9.25
CA ILE A 170 -3.27 28.15 10.06
C ILE A 170 -4.05 27.11 10.89
N MET A 171 -4.45 26.00 10.25
CA MET A 171 -5.14 24.91 10.93
C MET A 171 -4.27 24.29 12.02
N LYS A 172 -2.99 24.00 11.72
CA LYS A 172 -2.05 23.48 12.72
C LYS A 172 -1.94 24.43 13.92
N ASN A 173 -1.86 25.74 13.68
CA ASN A 173 -1.84 26.74 14.76
C ASN A 173 -3.13 26.69 15.60
N PHE A 174 -4.30 26.67 14.97
CA PHE A 174 -5.60 26.58 15.63
C PHE A 174 -5.73 25.33 16.51
N TYR A 175 -5.43 24.14 15.98
CA TYR A 175 -5.56 22.89 16.74
C TYR A 175 -4.50 22.74 17.83
N SER A 176 -3.35 23.41 17.72
CA SER A 176 -2.34 23.40 18.79
C SER A 176 -2.88 23.91 20.14
N CYS A 177 -3.93 24.74 20.10
CA CYS A 177 -4.63 25.19 21.30
C CYS A 177 -5.14 24.03 22.18
N LEU A 178 -5.55 22.93 21.57
CA LEU A 178 -6.13 21.78 22.28
C LEU A 178 -5.10 21.01 23.12
N LYS A 179 -3.80 21.19 22.87
CA LYS A 179 -2.72 20.53 23.63
C LYS A 179 -2.74 20.91 25.10
N ASP A 180 -2.84 22.21 25.38
CA ASP A 180 -2.83 22.74 26.75
C ASP A 180 -4.24 22.82 27.35
N ASN A 181 -5.28 22.85 26.49
CA ASN A 181 -6.68 23.04 26.88
C ASN A 181 -7.52 21.75 26.80
N GLY A 182 -6.90 20.59 26.53
CA GLY A 182 -7.61 19.32 26.36
C GLY A 182 -8.43 18.90 27.59
N HIS A 183 -8.00 19.28 28.80
CA HIS A 183 -8.70 18.99 30.06
C HIS A 183 -10.06 19.69 30.18
N PHE A 184 -10.32 20.74 29.39
CA PHE A 184 -11.63 21.40 29.30
C PHE A 184 -12.64 20.62 28.45
N ILE A 185 -12.19 19.63 27.68
CA ILE A 185 -13.01 18.93 26.70
C ILE A 185 -13.44 17.60 27.29
N HIS A 186 -14.74 17.34 27.25
CA HIS A 186 -15.28 16.02 27.49
C HIS A 186 -15.13 15.14 26.24
N THR A 187 -15.67 15.60 25.10
CA THR A 187 -15.62 14.85 23.85
C THR A 187 -15.25 15.76 22.70
N LEU A 188 -14.22 15.37 21.93
CA LEU A 188 -13.88 15.96 20.65
C LEU A 188 -14.19 14.97 19.54
N LEU A 189 -15.00 15.36 18.54
CA LEU A 189 -15.14 14.60 17.30
C LEU A 189 -14.83 15.49 16.10
N ILE A 190 -13.79 15.11 15.36
CA ILE A 190 -13.40 15.74 14.10
C ILE A 190 -13.80 14.82 12.95
N THR A 191 -14.48 15.37 11.95
CA THR A 191 -14.92 14.60 10.79
C THR A 191 -14.71 15.33 9.46
N GLY A 192 -14.51 14.55 8.41
CA GLY A 192 -14.15 15.02 7.08
C GLY A 192 -14.20 13.89 6.04
N ILE A 193 -13.68 14.16 4.85
CA ILE A 193 -13.61 13.16 3.77
C ILE A 193 -12.25 12.48 3.78
N SER A 194 -11.18 13.26 3.85
CA SER A 194 -9.80 12.82 3.67
C SER A 194 -9.02 12.70 4.97
N LYS A 195 -7.87 12.03 4.90
CA LYS A 195 -6.90 11.91 6.01
C LYS A 195 -5.58 12.65 5.74
N PHE A 196 -5.33 13.16 4.53
CA PHE A 196 -4.04 13.80 4.17
C PHE A 196 -3.70 15.00 5.07
N PRO A 197 -4.64 15.88 5.44
CA PRO A 197 -4.33 16.96 6.37
C PRO A 197 -4.08 16.50 7.82
N ARG A 198 -4.48 15.25 8.15
CA ARG A 198 -4.49 14.75 9.53
C ARG A 198 -3.08 14.67 10.13
N VAL A 199 -2.12 14.14 9.38
CA VAL A 199 -0.76 13.82 9.89
C VAL A 199 0.05 15.09 10.19
N SER A 200 -0.20 16.17 9.44
CA SER A 200 0.46 17.46 9.63
C SER A 200 -0.23 18.37 10.65
N ILE A 201 -1.57 18.33 10.72
CA ILE A 201 -2.37 19.29 11.51
C ILE A 201 -2.55 18.81 12.96
N PHE A 202 -2.72 17.50 13.17
CA PHE A 202 -3.00 16.94 14.50
C PHE A 202 -1.77 16.31 15.16
N SER A 203 -0.56 16.58 14.65
CA SER A 203 0.68 16.12 15.30
C SER A 203 0.79 16.59 16.75
N GLU A 204 0.12 17.70 17.09
CA GLU A 204 0.08 18.26 18.44
C GLU A 204 -0.97 17.60 19.36
N LEU A 205 -1.86 16.77 18.81
CA LEU A 205 -2.90 16.06 19.58
C LEU A 205 -2.40 14.69 20.01
N ASN A 206 -1.81 14.64 21.20
CA ASN A 206 -1.51 13.38 21.88
C ASN A 206 -2.86 12.68 22.17
N HIS A 207 -3.11 11.48 21.59
CA HIS A 207 -4.31 10.62 21.80
C HIS A 207 -5.54 10.82 20.88
N LEU A 208 -5.38 11.27 19.63
CA LEU A 208 -6.49 11.26 18.65
C LEU A 208 -6.80 9.84 18.13
N ASP A 209 -7.90 9.26 18.57
CA ASP A 209 -8.37 7.92 18.17
C ASP A 209 -9.06 7.96 16.78
N ASP A 210 -8.70 7.02 15.89
CA ASP A 210 -9.22 6.95 14.52
C ASP A 210 -10.30 5.90 14.37
N LEU A 211 -11.56 6.35 14.45
CA LEU A 211 -12.73 5.50 14.31
C LEU A 211 -12.94 5.00 12.86
N THR A 212 -12.16 5.47 11.88
CA THR A 212 -12.41 5.21 10.47
C THR A 212 -12.31 3.72 10.12
N LEU A 213 -11.29 3.03 10.65
CA LEU A 213 -11.02 1.62 10.39
C LEU A 213 -11.25 0.74 11.63
N ASP A 214 -11.80 1.32 12.71
CA ASP A 214 -12.12 0.59 13.93
C ASP A 214 -13.34 -0.32 13.70
N PRO A 215 -13.20 -1.65 13.82
CA PRO A 215 -14.31 -2.60 13.70
C PRO A 215 -15.50 -2.30 14.61
N ALA A 216 -15.29 -1.66 15.77
CA ALA A 216 -16.38 -1.31 16.69
C ALA A 216 -17.31 -0.21 16.14
N TYR A 217 -16.84 0.59 15.18
CA TYR A 217 -17.55 1.77 14.67
C TYR A 217 -17.73 1.78 13.14
N VAL A 218 -17.44 0.66 12.45
CA VAL A 218 -17.65 0.54 10.99
C VAL A 218 -19.08 0.89 10.56
N ASN A 219 -20.06 0.52 11.38
CA ASN A 219 -21.49 0.73 11.14
C ASN A 219 -22.04 2.02 11.78
N LEU A 220 -21.20 2.90 12.33
CA LEU A 220 -21.62 4.19 12.91
C LEU A 220 -22.32 5.09 11.86
N LEU A 221 -21.90 4.99 10.60
CA LEU A 221 -22.46 5.72 9.47
C LEU A 221 -22.81 4.74 8.35
N GLY A 222 -23.78 5.12 7.51
CA GLY A 222 -24.37 4.19 6.55
C GLY A 222 -25.50 3.35 7.15
N TYR A 223 -26.21 2.61 6.30
CA TYR A 223 -27.25 1.67 6.73
C TYR A 223 -26.77 0.24 6.51
N THR A 224 -26.98 -0.64 7.48
CA THR A 224 -26.79 -2.08 7.26
C THR A 224 -27.97 -2.69 6.49
N GLN A 225 -27.87 -3.96 6.11
CA GLN A 225 -28.99 -4.68 5.50
C GLN A 225 -30.18 -4.78 6.46
N GLU A 226 -29.93 -5.10 7.72
CA GLU A 226 -30.94 -5.25 8.75
C GLU A 226 -31.64 -3.92 9.04
N GLU A 227 -30.89 -2.82 9.04
CA GLU A 227 -31.44 -1.48 9.22
C GLU A 227 -32.28 -1.04 8.02
N LEU A 228 -31.84 -1.36 6.80
CA LEU A 228 -32.63 -1.09 5.60
C LEU A 228 -33.99 -1.79 5.69
N GLU A 229 -34.00 -3.07 5.99
CA GLU A 229 -35.23 -3.87 6.10
C GLU A 229 -36.11 -3.41 7.26
N LYS A 230 -35.52 -3.05 8.42
CA LYS A 230 -36.27 -2.60 9.60
C LYS A 230 -36.90 -1.22 9.42
N TYR A 231 -36.12 -0.22 8.98
CA TYR A 231 -36.56 1.18 8.99
C TYR A 231 -37.26 1.61 7.69
N PHE A 232 -37.11 0.85 6.60
CA PHE A 232 -37.69 1.16 5.30
C PHE A 232 -38.71 0.12 4.82
N ASP A 233 -39.23 -0.74 5.70
CA ASP A 233 -40.19 -1.80 5.36
C ASP A 233 -41.42 -1.26 4.61
N GLU A 234 -42.06 -0.22 5.14
CA GLU A 234 -43.21 0.44 4.49
C GLU A 234 -42.87 1.03 3.12
N HIS A 235 -41.62 1.46 2.90
CA HIS A 235 -41.16 1.97 1.60
C HIS A 235 -40.87 0.84 0.60
N LEU A 236 -40.38 -0.31 1.08
CA LEU A 236 -40.21 -1.52 0.27
C LEU A 236 -41.57 -2.01 -0.22
N ASP A 237 -42.55 -2.11 0.67
CA ASP A 237 -43.92 -2.54 0.32
C ASP A 237 -44.59 -1.57 -0.66
N PHE A 238 -44.39 -0.26 -0.47
CA PHE A 238 -44.87 0.75 -1.41
C PHE A 238 -44.28 0.58 -2.81
N TYR A 239 -42.96 0.31 -2.92
CA TYR A 239 -42.31 0.04 -4.20
C TYR A 239 -42.90 -1.20 -4.88
N LEU A 240 -43.07 -2.30 -4.13
CA LEU A 240 -43.60 -3.56 -4.65
C LEU A 240 -45.04 -3.40 -5.18
N THR A 241 -45.88 -2.63 -4.48
CA THR A 241 -47.26 -2.32 -4.91
C THR A 241 -47.28 -1.52 -6.22
N LYS A 242 -46.30 -0.64 -6.44
CA LYS A 242 -46.16 0.11 -7.69
C LYS A 242 -45.60 -0.75 -8.83
N HIS A 243 -44.83 -1.77 -8.49
CA HIS A 243 -44.09 -2.64 -9.40
C HIS A 243 -44.45 -4.12 -9.19
N ASN A 244 -45.70 -4.49 -9.54
CA ASN A 244 -46.34 -5.82 -9.33
C ASN A 244 -45.64 -7.06 -9.93
N LYS A 245 -44.42 -6.95 -10.45
CA LYS A 245 -43.66 -8.06 -11.07
C LYS A 245 -42.42 -8.48 -10.27
N GLU A 246 -42.15 -7.85 -9.13
CA GLU A 246 -40.95 -8.14 -8.33
C GLU A 246 -41.29 -8.78 -6.99
N THR A 247 -40.45 -9.71 -6.54
CA THR A 247 -40.49 -10.24 -5.17
C THR A 247 -39.69 -9.33 -4.25
N LYS A 248 -40.03 -9.31 -2.95
CA LYS A 248 -39.27 -8.54 -1.94
C LYS A 248 -37.77 -8.89 -1.95
N GLN A 249 -37.45 -10.18 -2.05
CA GLN A 249 -36.05 -10.63 -2.15
C GLN A 249 -35.38 -10.11 -3.43
N GLY A 250 -36.04 -10.18 -4.58
CA GLY A 250 -35.51 -9.67 -5.84
C GLY A 250 -35.25 -8.16 -5.81
N LEU A 251 -36.13 -7.40 -5.14
CA LEU A 251 -35.94 -5.98 -4.90
C LEU A 251 -34.72 -5.72 -4.00
N LEU A 252 -34.59 -6.44 -2.88
CA LEU A 252 -33.45 -6.32 -1.96
C LEU A 252 -32.12 -6.65 -2.65
N ASP A 253 -32.08 -7.68 -3.49
CA ASP A 253 -30.89 -8.05 -4.25
C ASP A 253 -30.48 -6.96 -5.25
N LYS A 254 -31.47 -6.31 -5.90
CA LYS A 254 -31.22 -5.15 -6.78
C LYS A 254 -30.74 -3.94 -5.99
N ILE A 255 -31.38 -3.60 -4.87
CA ILE A 255 -30.96 -2.51 -3.98
C ILE A 255 -29.53 -2.76 -3.50
N ARG A 256 -29.20 -4.00 -3.12
CA ARG A 256 -27.84 -4.41 -2.74
C ARG A 256 -26.84 -4.19 -3.87
N LEU A 257 -27.12 -4.68 -5.07
CA LEU A 257 -26.25 -4.51 -6.25
C LEU A 257 -26.00 -3.02 -6.58
N TRP A 258 -27.04 -2.19 -6.47
CA TRP A 258 -26.95 -0.78 -6.82
C TRP A 258 -26.28 0.07 -5.74
N TYR A 259 -26.60 -0.16 -4.47
CA TYR A 259 -26.34 0.81 -3.41
C TYR A 259 -25.56 0.27 -2.20
N ASN A 260 -25.39 -1.05 -2.04
CA ASN A 260 -24.58 -1.64 -0.96
C ASN A 260 -23.17 -1.95 -1.44
N GLY A 261 -22.18 -1.80 -0.56
CA GLY A 261 -20.84 -2.27 -0.87
C GLY A 261 -19.73 -1.58 -0.10
N PHE A 262 -20.02 -0.46 0.54
CA PHE A 262 -19.02 0.30 1.28
C PHE A 262 -18.59 -0.43 2.55
N SER A 263 -17.29 -0.46 2.78
CA SER A 263 -16.63 -1.24 3.81
C SER A 263 -15.28 -0.62 4.18
N TRP A 264 -14.96 -0.76 5.46
CA TRP A 264 -13.71 -0.29 6.06
C TRP A 264 -12.88 -1.42 6.68
N ASP A 265 -13.44 -2.62 6.81
CA ASP A 265 -12.80 -3.80 7.40
C ASP A 265 -12.77 -5.01 6.43
N GLY A 266 -13.45 -4.93 5.29
CA GLY A 266 -13.56 -6.03 4.33
C GLY A 266 -14.71 -6.99 4.63
N GLU A 267 -15.36 -6.88 5.78
CA GLU A 267 -16.39 -7.80 6.27
C GLU A 267 -17.76 -7.13 6.31
N ASN A 268 -17.87 -6.00 7.00
CA ASN A 268 -19.11 -5.26 7.15
C ASN A 268 -19.37 -4.38 5.92
N ARG A 269 -20.60 -4.43 5.41
CA ARG A 269 -21.02 -3.71 4.20
C ARG A 269 -22.23 -2.84 4.50
N VAL A 270 -22.12 -1.56 4.16
CA VAL A 270 -23.19 -0.59 4.36
C VAL A 270 -23.63 0.08 3.07
N TYR A 271 -24.90 0.46 3.06
CA TYR A 271 -25.53 1.30 2.05
C TYR A 271 -25.16 2.77 2.27
N ASN A 272 -25.03 3.51 1.17
CA ASN A 272 -24.99 4.97 1.25
C ASN A 272 -26.38 5.53 1.61
N PRO A 273 -26.53 6.30 2.70
CA PRO A 273 -27.83 6.83 3.13
C PRO A 273 -28.51 7.69 2.07
N PHE A 274 -27.77 8.57 1.40
CA PHE A 274 -28.34 9.49 0.43
C PHE A 274 -28.87 8.76 -0.80
N SER A 275 -28.18 7.75 -1.29
CA SER A 275 -28.64 6.92 -2.42
C SER A 275 -29.93 6.17 -2.07
N ILE A 276 -29.99 5.54 -0.90
CA ILE A 276 -31.19 4.83 -0.44
C ILE A 276 -32.38 5.76 -0.29
N LEU A 277 -32.19 6.92 0.34
CA LEU A 277 -33.28 7.87 0.52
C LEU A 277 -33.80 8.38 -0.84
N ASN A 278 -32.91 8.72 -1.79
CA ASN A 278 -33.31 9.15 -3.13
C ASN A 278 -34.01 8.04 -3.92
N PHE A 279 -33.53 6.81 -3.80
CA PHE A 279 -34.17 5.64 -4.41
C PHE A 279 -35.62 5.50 -3.95
N PHE A 280 -35.89 5.52 -2.64
CA PHE A 280 -37.27 5.41 -2.14
C PHE A 280 -38.13 6.64 -2.44
N GLN A 281 -37.55 7.83 -2.55
CA GLN A 281 -38.31 9.01 -2.95
C GLN A 281 -38.75 8.93 -4.41
N LYS A 282 -37.84 8.55 -5.31
CA LYS A 282 -38.08 8.54 -6.76
C LYS A 282 -38.69 7.22 -7.25
N ASN A 283 -38.54 6.14 -6.48
CA ASN A 283 -38.92 4.77 -6.83
C ASN A 283 -38.28 4.31 -8.16
N THR A 284 -37.02 4.70 -8.39
CA THR A 284 -36.28 4.41 -9.62
C THR A 284 -34.84 4.06 -9.28
N PHE A 285 -34.25 3.08 -9.94
CA PHE A 285 -32.82 2.83 -9.85
C PHE A 285 -32.06 3.83 -10.72
N ALA A 286 -31.22 4.65 -10.09
CA ALA A 286 -30.38 5.62 -10.78
C ALA A 286 -29.13 5.97 -9.95
N ASN A 287 -28.23 6.75 -10.55
CA ASN A 287 -27.05 7.29 -9.90
C ASN A 287 -27.42 8.56 -9.10
N TYR A 288 -27.43 8.46 -7.77
CA TYR A 288 -27.77 9.52 -6.82
C TYR A 288 -26.57 10.04 -6.03
N TRP A 289 -25.61 9.18 -5.75
CA TRP A 289 -24.39 9.54 -5.03
C TRP A 289 -23.56 10.58 -5.79
N PHE A 290 -23.55 10.48 -7.13
CA PHE A 290 -22.73 11.29 -8.02
C PHE A 290 -23.48 12.55 -8.50
N VAL A 291 -23.40 13.62 -7.72
CA VAL A 291 -23.91 14.95 -8.15
C VAL A 291 -22.89 16.01 -7.76
N SER A 292 -22.38 16.73 -8.78
CA SER A 292 -21.50 17.92 -8.77
C SER A 292 -20.56 18.05 -7.57
N GLY A 293 -19.26 17.79 -7.79
CA GLY A 293 -18.22 18.06 -6.80
C GLY A 293 -17.06 17.09 -6.81
N THR A 294 -17.00 16.14 -7.76
CA THR A 294 -15.76 15.39 -8.01
C THR A 294 -14.72 16.38 -8.49
N PRO A 295 -13.60 16.54 -7.79
CA PRO A 295 -12.65 17.57 -8.15
C PRO A 295 -12.03 17.28 -9.50
N THR A 296 -11.92 18.31 -10.34
CA THR A 296 -10.99 18.40 -11.48
C THR A 296 -9.60 17.87 -11.13
N PHE A 297 -9.15 18.05 -9.88
CA PHE A 297 -7.89 17.50 -9.40
C PHE A 297 -7.80 15.97 -9.56
N LEU A 298 -8.89 15.22 -9.31
CA LEU A 298 -8.84 13.75 -9.35
C LEU A 298 -8.58 13.25 -10.77
N LEU A 299 -9.25 13.86 -11.74
CA LEU A 299 -9.03 13.60 -13.17
C LEU A 299 -7.61 13.94 -13.57
N ARG A 300 -7.13 15.13 -13.18
CA ARG A 300 -5.76 15.56 -13.44
C ARG A 300 -4.74 14.56 -12.91
N LEU A 301 -4.92 14.10 -11.66
CA LEU A 301 -4.04 13.12 -11.03
C LEU A 301 -4.08 11.77 -11.79
N MET A 302 -5.25 11.35 -12.27
CA MET A 302 -5.37 10.16 -13.12
C MET A 302 -4.63 10.33 -14.45
N PHE A 303 -4.77 11.49 -15.11
CA PHE A 303 -4.06 11.83 -16.34
C PHE A 303 -2.54 11.83 -16.16
N GLU A 304 -2.04 12.49 -15.13
CA GLU A 304 -0.60 12.55 -14.81
C GLU A 304 -0.02 11.18 -14.50
N LYS A 305 -0.71 10.37 -13.70
CA LYS A 305 -0.25 9.03 -13.29
C LYS A 305 -0.51 7.96 -14.36
N LYS A 306 -1.25 8.29 -15.44
CA LYS A 306 -1.67 7.37 -16.51
C LYS A 306 -2.32 6.09 -15.97
N ASN A 307 -3.13 6.22 -14.91
CA ASN A 307 -3.78 5.08 -14.24
C ASN A 307 -5.30 5.23 -14.30
N TYR A 308 -5.98 4.25 -14.88
CA TYR A 308 -7.43 4.27 -15.13
C TYR A 308 -8.13 2.94 -14.80
N GLU A 309 -7.38 1.91 -14.37
CA GLU A 309 -7.92 0.60 -14.01
C GLU A 309 -7.95 0.47 -12.50
N PHE A 310 -9.16 0.49 -11.93
CA PHE A 310 -9.35 0.48 -10.48
C PHE A 310 -10.14 -0.73 -9.95
N GLU A 311 -10.39 -1.72 -10.80
CA GLU A 311 -10.97 -2.98 -10.36
C GLU A 311 -9.91 -3.87 -9.71
N ASN A 312 -10.21 -4.40 -8.52
CA ASN A 312 -9.37 -5.35 -7.78
C ASN A 312 -7.93 -4.84 -7.49
N VAL A 313 -7.77 -3.56 -7.19
CA VAL A 313 -6.47 -2.96 -6.86
C VAL A 313 -5.99 -3.49 -5.51
N SER A 314 -4.73 -3.90 -5.43
CA SER A 314 -4.09 -4.25 -4.16
C SER A 314 -3.30 -3.06 -3.63
N PHE A 315 -3.52 -2.72 -2.36
CA PHE A 315 -2.86 -1.62 -1.68
C PHE A 315 -2.23 -2.12 -0.38
N ASN A 316 -0.92 -1.91 -0.22
CA ASN A 316 -0.21 -2.23 1.01
C ASN A 316 -0.13 -0.97 1.87
N VAL A 317 -0.56 -1.04 3.13
CA VAL A 317 -0.35 0.06 4.06
C VAL A 317 1.08 -0.05 4.59
N ASN A 318 2.02 0.58 3.90
CA ASN A 318 3.33 0.89 4.48
C ASN A 318 3.37 2.37 4.89
N SER A 319 3.35 2.56 6.21
CA SER A 319 3.76 3.70 7.05
C SER A 319 4.24 5.00 6.36
N ASN A 320 3.61 6.10 6.81
CA ASN A 320 4.06 7.50 6.87
C ASN A 320 4.01 8.39 5.61
N ASN A 321 4.16 7.86 4.39
CA ASN A 321 4.25 8.73 3.18
C ASN A 321 2.94 8.91 2.38
N ILE A 322 1.82 8.36 2.85
CA ILE A 322 0.52 8.43 2.15
C ILE A 322 -0.10 9.84 2.24
N TYR A 323 0.41 10.72 3.11
CA TYR A 323 -0.31 11.90 3.59
C TYR A 323 0.30 13.25 3.18
N ASP A 324 1.28 13.25 2.28
CA ASP A 324 1.91 14.48 1.79
C ASP A 324 1.05 15.13 0.69
N ILE A 325 0.67 16.40 0.91
CA ILE A 325 -0.10 17.20 -0.06
C ILE A 325 0.68 17.44 -1.37
N HIS A 326 2.02 17.36 -1.33
CA HIS A 326 2.89 17.47 -2.50
C HIS A 326 3.13 16.12 -3.20
N LYS A 327 2.77 15.00 -2.55
CA LYS A 327 2.92 13.64 -3.10
C LYS A 327 1.64 12.82 -2.96
N LEU A 328 0.61 13.27 -3.68
CA LEU A 328 -0.69 12.62 -3.72
C LEU A 328 -0.63 11.25 -4.40
N GLU A 329 -1.02 10.21 -3.66
CA GLU A 329 -1.26 8.87 -4.20
C GLU A 329 -2.74 8.69 -4.56
N LEU A 330 -2.99 8.23 -5.79
CA LEU A 330 -4.33 8.15 -6.37
C LEU A 330 -5.25 7.15 -5.64
N ILE A 331 -4.73 5.96 -5.30
CA ILE A 331 -5.54 4.88 -4.70
C ILE A 331 -6.07 5.26 -3.31
N PRO A 332 -5.25 5.79 -2.37
CA PRO A 332 -5.75 6.33 -1.10
C PRO A 332 -6.81 7.41 -1.27
N ILE A 333 -6.67 8.31 -2.25
CA ILE A 333 -7.64 9.37 -2.51
C ILE A 333 -8.97 8.78 -2.96
N LEU A 334 -8.94 7.86 -3.93
CA LEU A 334 -10.14 7.18 -4.44
C LEU A 334 -10.88 6.43 -3.33
N PHE A 335 -10.16 5.80 -2.41
CA PHE A 335 -10.75 5.17 -1.23
C PHE A 335 -11.42 6.19 -0.30
N GLN A 336 -10.71 7.25 0.10
CA GLN A 336 -11.22 8.25 1.04
C GLN A 336 -12.42 9.03 0.49
N THR A 337 -12.40 9.32 -0.82
CA THR A 337 -13.51 10.00 -1.52
C THR A 337 -14.69 9.09 -1.79
N GLY A 338 -14.54 7.77 -1.63
CA GLY A 338 -15.62 6.78 -1.74
C GLY A 338 -15.79 6.14 -3.11
N TYR A 339 -14.86 6.35 -4.05
CA TYR A 339 -14.87 5.63 -5.34
C TYR A 339 -14.43 4.18 -5.17
N LEU A 340 -13.53 3.92 -4.23
CA LEU A 340 -13.06 2.59 -3.89
C LEU A 340 -13.38 2.23 -2.44
N THR A 341 -13.47 0.93 -2.17
CA THR A 341 -13.77 0.40 -0.85
C THR A 341 -13.01 -0.90 -0.59
N ILE A 342 -12.83 -1.25 0.68
CA ILE A 342 -12.12 -2.47 1.08
C ILE A 342 -13.04 -3.67 0.86
N THR A 343 -12.62 -4.54 -0.05
CA THR A 343 -13.32 -5.79 -0.37
C THR A 343 -12.77 -6.99 0.40
N GLU A 344 -11.47 -6.98 0.70
CA GLU A 344 -10.76 -8.07 1.37
C GLU A 344 -9.55 -7.49 2.11
N VAL A 345 -9.28 -8.02 3.31
CA VAL A 345 -8.08 -7.72 4.08
C VAL A 345 -7.28 -9.01 4.22
N LYS A 346 -6.02 -8.99 3.79
CA LYS A 346 -5.10 -10.13 3.90
C LYS A 346 -3.98 -9.79 4.88
N GLU A 347 -3.78 -10.64 5.87
CA GLU A 347 -2.59 -10.59 6.70
C GLU A 347 -1.40 -11.20 5.96
N ILE A 348 -0.32 -10.44 5.90
CA ILE A 348 0.99 -10.83 5.40
C ILE A 348 1.90 -11.05 6.61
N ARG A 349 2.98 -11.79 6.42
CA ARG A 349 4.07 -11.95 7.41
C ARG A 349 4.46 -10.59 8.01
N ASP A 350 4.78 -10.60 9.31
CA ASP A 350 5.18 -9.44 10.12
C ASP A 350 4.05 -8.43 10.45
N ASN A 351 2.81 -8.90 10.72
CA ASN A 351 1.64 -8.07 11.07
C ASN A 351 1.28 -6.99 10.02
N LYS A 352 1.72 -7.17 8.76
CA LYS A 352 1.39 -6.24 7.68
C LYS A 352 0.05 -6.62 7.06
N LYS A 353 -0.83 -5.64 6.88
CA LYS A 353 -2.11 -5.82 6.20
C LYS A 353 -2.02 -5.36 4.74
N GLN A 354 -2.48 -6.20 3.84
CA GLN A 354 -2.75 -5.85 2.45
C GLN A 354 -4.25 -5.74 2.25
N PHE A 355 -4.67 -4.63 1.64
CA PHE A 355 -6.06 -4.34 1.36
C PHE A 355 -6.32 -4.54 -0.12
N LYS A 356 -7.40 -5.25 -0.44
CA LYS A 356 -7.93 -5.34 -1.79
C LYS A 356 -9.09 -4.37 -1.94
N LEU A 357 -8.98 -3.48 -2.91
CA LEU A 357 -9.93 -2.42 -3.19
C LEU A 357 -10.70 -2.70 -4.47
N ASN A 358 -11.98 -2.31 -4.50
CA ASN A 358 -12.81 -2.30 -5.69
C ASN A 358 -13.86 -1.19 -5.59
N TYR A 359 -14.61 -0.93 -6.65
CA TYR A 359 -15.83 -0.12 -6.56
C TYR A 359 -16.80 -0.76 -5.56
N PRO A 360 -17.48 0.03 -4.72
CA PRO A 360 -18.41 -0.50 -3.74
C PRO A 360 -19.60 -1.15 -4.42
N ASN A 361 -20.18 -0.50 -5.42
CA ASN A 361 -21.44 -0.91 -6.02
C ASN A 361 -21.55 -0.43 -7.47
N LYS A 362 -22.63 -0.83 -8.14
CA LYS A 362 -22.92 -0.45 -9.52
C LYS A 362 -23.03 1.07 -9.69
N GLU A 363 -23.72 1.76 -8.77
CA GLU A 363 -23.90 3.22 -8.84
C GLU A 363 -22.57 3.95 -8.92
N VAL A 364 -21.64 3.67 -8.01
CA VAL A 364 -20.35 4.37 -7.92
C VAL A 364 -19.48 4.04 -9.13
N ARG A 365 -19.42 2.76 -9.53
CA ARG A 365 -18.65 2.34 -10.71
C ARG A 365 -19.13 3.03 -11.97
N ASP A 366 -20.43 2.94 -12.25
CA ASP A 366 -21.00 3.49 -13.48
C ASP A 366 -20.88 5.02 -13.49
N SER A 367 -21.13 5.67 -12.35
CA SER A 367 -20.94 7.12 -12.21
C SER A 367 -19.49 7.56 -12.42
N PHE A 368 -18.53 6.75 -11.97
CA PHE A 368 -17.11 7.06 -12.15
C PHE A 368 -16.67 6.90 -13.60
N TYR A 369 -17.19 5.90 -14.31
CA TYR A 369 -16.97 5.78 -15.77
C TYR A 369 -17.62 6.93 -16.53
N ASP A 370 -18.87 7.27 -16.22
CA ASP A 370 -19.54 8.44 -16.80
C ASP A 370 -18.73 9.71 -16.57
N PHE A 371 -18.14 9.86 -15.39
CA PHE A 371 -17.29 11.01 -15.07
C PHE A 371 -16.05 11.11 -15.94
N ILE A 372 -15.31 10.00 -16.12
CA ILE A 372 -14.11 9.95 -16.98
C ILE A 372 -14.49 10.24 -18.43
N ILE A 373 -15.61 9.69 -18.90
CA ILE A 373 -16.10 9.92 -20.27
C ILE A 373 -16.48 11.39 -20.46
N ASN A 374 -17.13 12.01 -19.48
CA ASN A 374 -17.58 13.40 -19.59
C ASN A 374 -16.48 14.45 -19.32
N SER A 375 -15.29 14.05 -18.87
CA SER A 375 -14.23 14.99 -18.49
C SER A 375 -13.27 15.30 -19.64
N ASN A 376 -13.43 16.43 -20.33
CA ASN A 376 -12.51 17.07 -21.30
C ASN A 376 -11.82 16.19 -22.37
N CYS A 377 -12.06 14.89 -22.44
CA CYS A 377 -11.63 13.99 -23.52
C CYS A 377 -12.65 13.98 -24.67
N PHE A 378 -13.89 14.40 -24.41
CA PHE A 378 -15.03 14.30 -25.31
C PHE A 378 -15.94 15.51 -25.05
N THR A 379 -15.61 16.66 -25.62
CA THR A 379 -16.25 17.95 -25.29
C THR A 379 -17.52 18.23 -26.09
N ASP A 380 -17.78 17.49 -27.19
CA ASP A 380 -18.94 17.75 -28.05
C ASP A 380 -20.02 16.64 -27.98
N GLY A 381 -21.26 17.00 -28.31
CA GLY A 381 -22.38 16.06 -28.38
C GLY A 381 -22.16 14.90 -29.37
N ALA A 382 -21.34 15.14 -30.40
CA ALA A 382 -20.89 14.13 -31.36
C ALA A 382 -20.04 13.02 -30.68
N ASP A 383 -19.16 13.39 -29.75
CA ASP A 383 -18.28 12.46 -29.02
C ASP A 383 -19.05 11.43 -28.19
N LYS A 384 -20.18 11.84 -27.58
CA LYS A 384 -21.06 10.93 -26.84
C LYS A 384 -21.75 9.92 -27.75
N GLN A 385 -22.14 10.34 -28.95
CA GLN A 385 -22.75 9.45 -29.93
C GLN A 385 -21.74 8.41 -30.43
N PHE A 386 -20.47 8.80 -30.60
CA PHE A 386 -19.38 7.88 -30.93
C PHE A 386 -19.17 6.81 -29.85
N VAL A 387 -19.08 7.21 -28.57
CA VAL A 387 -18.91 6.27 -27.46
C VAL A 387 -20.06 5.27 -27.35
N ASN A 388 -21.31 5.74 -27.49
CA ASN A 388 -22.49 4.87 -27.45
C ASN A 388 -22.52 3.88 -28.62
N ARG A 389 -22.25 4.35 -29.85
CA ARG A 389 -22.17 3.48 -31.04
C ARG A 389 -21.06 2.43 -30.92
N LEU A 390 -19.89 2.80 -30.39
CA LEU A 390 -18.83 1.82 -30.09
C LEU A 390 -19.31 0.78 -29.07
N ALA A 391 -19.94 1.22 -27.97
CA ALA A 391 -20.43 0.32 -26.94
C ALA A 391 -21.49 -0.66 -27.48
N ASP A 392 -22.46 -0.16 -28.24
CA ASP A 392 -23.50 -0.96 -28.88
C ASP A 392 -22.91 -1.93 -29.91
N GLY A 393 -21.97 -1.48 -30.74
CA GLY A 393 -21.24 -2.31 -31.69
C GLY A 393 -20.49 -3.46 -31.01
N PHE A 394 -19.77 -3.19 -29.92
CA PHE A 394 -19.08 -4.25 -29.16
C PHE A 394 -20.05 -5.20 -28.44
N MET A 395 -21.13 -4.69 -27.86
CA MET A 395 -22.15 -5.51 -27.18
C MET A 395 -22.93 -6.39 -28.15
N GLY A 396 -23.24 -5.87 -29.35
CA GLY A 396 -23.90 -6.58 -30.44
C GLY A 396 -22.97 -7.45 -31.28
N ASN A 397 -21.65 -7.40 -31.04
CA ASN A 397 -20.61 -8.03 -31.88
C ASN A 397 -20.66 -7.57 -33.36
N ASN A 398 -21.08 -6.32 -33.58
CA ASN A 398 -21.07 -5.66 -34.87
C ASN A 398 -19.73 -4.94 -35.08
N LEU A 399 -18.69 -5.70 -35.44
CA LEU A 399 -17.35 -5.14 -35.64
C LEU A 399 -17.25 -4.23 -36.86
N ASP A 400 -18.15 -4.33 -37.83
CA ASP A 400 -18.19 -3.41 -38.97
C ASP A 400 -18.57 -2.00 -38.52
N GLU A 401 -19.58 -1.89 -37.66
CA GLU A 401 -19.96 -0.62 -37.03
C GLU A 401 -18.85 -0.07 -36.13
N VAL A 402 -18.16 -0.93 -35.36
CA VAL A 402 -17.02 -0.51 -34.54
C VAL A 402 -15.91 0.11 -35.42
N GLU A 403 -15.56 -0.55 -36.53
CA GLU A 403 -14.53 -0.06 -37.45
C GLU A 403 -14.94 1.27 -38.09
N GLU A 404 -16.19 1.39 -38.54
CA GLU A 404 -16.74 2.63 -39.11
C GLU A 404 -16.69 3.80 -38.12
N VAL A 405 -17.09 3.55 -36.87
CA VAL A 405 -17.13 4.55 -35.80
C VAL A 405 -15.72 5.00 -35.43
N ILE A 406 -14.74 4.09 -35.36
CA ILE A 406 -13.32 4.44 -35.16
C ILE A 406 -12.80 5.27 -36.35
N ASP A 407 -13.15 4.89 -37.58
CA ASP A 407 -12.73 5.63 -38.78
C ASP A 407 -13.31 7.04 -38.85
N GLU A 408 -14.56 7.23 -38.41
CA GLU A 408 -15.22 8.53 -38.30
C GLU A 408 -14.51 9.42 -37.28
N MET A 409 -14.26 8.90 -36.06
CA MET A 409 -13.55 9.63 -34.99
C MET A 409 -12.17 10.16 -35.43
N PHE A 410 -11.43 9.42 -36.26
CA PHE A 410 -10.08 9.81 -36.68
C PHE A 410 -10.06 10.79 -37.86
N LYS A 411 -11.14 10.90 -38.63
CA LYS A 411 -11.26 11.88 -39.72
C LYS A 411 -11.39 13.32 -39.21
N ASP A 412 -11.97 13.49 -38.02
CA ASP A 412 -12.24 14.79 -37.41
C ASP A 412 -11.03 15.40 -36.67
N VAL A 413 -9.89 14.70 -36.61
CA VAL A 413 -8.67 15.20 -35.93
C VAL A 413 -7.99 16.32 -36.77
N PRO A 414 -7.80 17.54 -36.21
CA PRO A 414 -7.20 18.69 -36.94
C PRO A 414 -5.75 18.46 -37.41
N HIS A 415 -5.38 19.13 -38.50
CA HIS A 415 -4.07 18.99 -39.18
C HIS A 415 -2.86 19.29 -38.29
N ASP A 416 -2.97 20.22 -37.35
CA ASP A 416 -1.85 20.71 -36.54
C ASP A 416 -1.45 19.79 -35.38
N PHE A 417 -2.31 18.82 -35.01
CA PHE A 417 -2.01 17.83 -33.98
C PHE A 417 -1.08 16.70 -34.44
N TYR A 418 -0.77 16.62 -35.74
CA TYR A 418 0.03 15.53 -36.33
C TYR A 418 1.54 15.81 -36.43
N VAL A 419 2.02 17.03 -36.10
CA VAL A 419 3.36 17.50 -36.50
C VAL A 419 4.42 17.47 -35.38
N LYS A 420 4.09 17.12 -34.13
CA LYS A 420 5.10 16.93 -33.06
C LYS A 420 4.76 15.73 -32.18
N GLN A 421 5.51 14.63 -32.35
CA GLN A 421 5.64 13.45 -31.48
C GLN A 421 4.34 12.85 -30.87
N GLU A 422 4.08 11.57 -31.21
CA GLU A 422 3.26 10.63 -30.40
C GLU A 422 1.85 11.10 -29.96
N VAL A 423 1.08 11.74 -30.84
CA VAL A 423 -0.36 11.97 -30.58
C VAL A 423 -1.18 11.27 -31.66
N VAL A 424 -1.80 10.14 -31.29
CA VAL A 424 -3.25 9.79 -31.41
C VAL A 424 -3.37 8.30 -31.02
N LEU A 425 -3.16 8.00 -29.74
CA LEU A 425 -3.61 6.79 -29.01
C LEU A 425 -3.02 6.86 -27.60
N HIS A 426 -3.49 7.85 -26.83
CA HIS A 426 -3.25 7.90 -25.39
C HIS A 426 -4.57 7.76 -24.63
N CYS A 427 -5.43 6.86 -25.10
CA CYS A 427 -6.34 6.13 -24.21
C CYS A 427 -5.53 5.01 -23.56
N ALA A 428 -4.81 5.38 -22.51
CA ALA A 428 -3.98 4.55 -21.64
C ALA A 428 -2.75 3.86 -22.29
N TYR A 429 -1.71 3.71 -21.46
CA TYR A 429 -0.56 2.81 -21.58
C TYR A 429 0.80 3.35 -22.03
N ALA A 430 1.76 2.95 -21.19
CA ALA A 430 3.18 3.18 -21.25
C ALA A 430 3.86 2.37 -22.37
N LYS A 431 4.93 2.95 -22.91
CA LYS A 431 5.86 2.38 -23.90
C LYS A 431 5.99 0.84 -23.81
N GLY A 432 5.48 0.15 -24.83
CA GLY A 432 5.75 -1.27 -25.09
C GLY A 432 4.60 -2.28 -24.88
N ARG A 433 3.34 -1.85 -24.70
CA ARG A 433 2.17 -2.71 -24.44
C ARG A 433 1.11 -2.60 -25.55
N LEU A 434 0.26 -3.65 -25.62
CA LEU A 434 -0.97 -3.79 -26.42
C LEU A 434 -1.78 -2.50 -26.55
N ASP A 435 -2.28 -2.20 -27.74
CA ASP A 435 -2.85 -0.87 -28.05
C ASP A 435 -4.26 -0.67 -27.49
N ALA A 436 -5.16 -1.67 -27.57
CA ALA A 436 -6.44 -1.64 -26.82
C ALA A 436 -7.03 -3.04 -26.62
N VAL A 437 -7.79 -3.22 -25.52
CA VAL A 437 -8.63 -4.40 -25.28
C VAL A 437 -10.02 -3.95 -24.90
N VAL A 438 -11.04 -4.58 -25.48
CA VAL A 438 -12.43 -4.41 -25.09
C VAL A 438 -12.98 -5.76 -24.65
N GLU A 439 -13.51 -5.83 -23.43
CA GLU A 439 -14.09 -7.05 -22.87
C GLU A 439 -15.60 -6.87 -22.67
N THR A 440 -16.38 -7.77 -23.25
CA THR A 440 -17.84 -7.83 -23.06
C THR A 440 -18.21 -9.08 -22.27
N LYS A 441 -19.50 -9.32 -22.03
CA LYS A 441 -19.95 -10.56 -21.37
C LYS A 441 -19.57 -11.82 -22.16
N SER A 442 -19.49 -11.72 -23.50
CA SER A 442 -19.32 -12.86 -24.40
C SER A 442 -17.98 -12.88 -25.16
N HIS A 443 -17.36 -11.72 -25.38
CA HIS A 443 -16.18 -11.57 -26.24
C HIS A 443 -15.05 -10.78 -25.55
N VAL A 444 -13.82 -11.01 -26.02
CA VAL A 444 -12.64 -10.18 -25.75
C VAL A 444 -12.05 -9.79 -27.10
N TYR A 445 -12.01 -8.49 -27.37
CA TYR A 445 -11.45 -7.91 -28.58
C TYR A 445 -10.07 -7.33 -28.26
N ILE A 446 -9.05 -7.71 -29.02
CA ILE A 446 -7.66 -7.25 -28.85
C ILE A 446 -7.27 -6.45 -30.08
N PHE A 447 -7.04 -5.15 -29.91
CA PHE A 447 -6.66 -4.23 -30.98
C PHE A 447 -5.16 -4.01 -31.02
N GLU A 448 -4.64 -3.91 -32.24
CA GLU A 448 -3.29 -3.44 -32.53
C GLU A 448 -3.34 -2.51 -33.76
N PHE A 449 -2.92 -1.27 -33.56
CA PHE A 449 -2.92 -0.21 -34.55
C PHE A 449 -1.50 0.03 -35.05
N LYS A 450 -1.35 0.22 -36.35
CA LYS A 450 -0.08 0.63 -36.97
C LYS A 450 -0.24 1.89 -37.78
N ILE A 451 0.79 2.73 -37.81
CA ILE A 451 0.83 3.93 -38.64
C ILE A 451 1.73 3.66 -39.85
N ASN A 452 1.18 3.79 -41.06
CA ASN A 452 1.87 3.60 -42.34
C ASN A 452 2.63 2.26 -42.47
N LYS A 453 2.06 1.17 -41.94
CA LYS A 453 2.61 -0.20 -42.05
C LYS A 453 1.55 -1.17 -42.55
N THR A 454 1.84 -2.47 -42.50
CA THR A 454 0.88 -3.49 -42.92
C THR A 454 0.04 -4.00 -41.75
N VAL A 455 -1.24 -4.28 -42.01
CA VAL A 455 -2.12 -4.92 -41.01
C VAL A 455 -1.60 -6.31 -40.60
N ASN A 456 -0.87 -6.99 -41.49
CA ASN A 456 -0.23 -8.26 -41.17
C ASN A 456 0.84 -8.12 -40.07
N GLU A 457 1.55 -6.98 -39.99
CA GLU A 457 2.46 -6.71 -38.88
C GLU A 457 1.70 -6.52 -37.56
N ALA A 458 0.56 -5.83 -37.57
CA ALA A 458 -0.30 -5.69 -36.40
C ALA A 458 -0.77 -7.07 -35.88
N ILE A 459 -1.31 -7.91 -36.78
CA ILE A 459 -1.72 -9.28 -36.46
C ILE A 459 -0.53 -10.14 -36.00
N LYS A 460 0.64 -9.98 -36.61
CA LYS A 460 1.86 -10.69 -36.21
C LYS A 460 2.25 -10.31 -34.78
N GLN A 461 2.15 -9.04 -34.42
CA GLN A 461 2.44 -8.57 -33.07
C GLN A 461 1.45 -9.15 -32.05
N ILE A 462 0.14 -9.09 -32.32
CA ILE A 462 -0.89 -9.70 -31.45
C ILE A 462 -0.56 -11.17 -31.16
N ARG A 463 -0.14 -11.91 -32.19
CA ARG A 463 0.23 -13.33 -32.07
C ARG A 463 1.53 -13.53 -31.31
N GLN A 464 2.58 -12.77 -31.61
CA GLN A 464 3.91 -12.94 -31.03
C GLN A 464 3.97 -12.55 -29.55
N LYS A 465 3.17 -11.56 -29.15
CA LYS A 465 3.10 -11.09 -27.77
C LYS A 465 2.08 -11.87 -26.93
N GLU A 466 1.37 -12.82 -27.54
CA GLU A 466 0.44 -13.73 -26.90
C GLU A 466 -0.61 -13.05 -26.02
N TYR A 467 -1.08 -11.87 -26.43
CA TYR A 467 -2.00 -11.03 -25.66
C TYR A 467 -3.29 -11.75 -25.22
N GLY A 468 -3.73 -12.76 -25.98
CA GLY A 468 -4.92 -13.55 -25.66
C GLY A 468 -4.77 -14.54 -24.49
N LEU A 469 -3.55 -14.84 -24.03
CA LEU A 469 -3.32 -15.85 -22.97
C LEU A 469 -3.98 -15.50 -21.64
N LYS A 470 -3.99 -14.21 -21.26
CA LYS A 470 -4.64 -13.72 -20.02
C LYS A 470 -6.12 -14.11 -19.94
N TYR A 471 -6.77 -14.21 -21.09
CA TYR A 471 -8.22 -14.42 -21.21
C TYR A 471 -8.58 -15.86 -21.56
N ALA A 472 -7.62 -16.78 -21.68
CA ALA A 472 -7.88 -18.16 -22.07
C ALA A 472 -8.86 -18.90 -21.13
N LYS A 473 -9.00 -18.44 -19.88
CA LYS A 473 -9.89 -19.03 -18.86
C LYS A 473 -11.30 -18.44 -18.82
N THR A 474 -11.58 -17.34 -19.53
CA THR A 474 -12.84 -16.58 -19.36
C THR A 474 -14.04 -17.23 -20.06
N LYS A 475 -13.85 -18.31 -20.83
CA LYS A 475 -14.85 -18.93 -21.74
C LYS A 475 -15.41 -17.97 -22.80
N LYS A 476 -14.88 -16.74 -22.90
CA LYS A 476 -15.28 -15.72 -23.88
C LYS A 476 -14.60 -15.98 -25.23
N GLN A 477 -15.24 -15.57 -26.31
CA GLN A 477 -14.62 -15.63 -27.64
C GLN A 477 -13.54 -14.56 -27.78
N LEU A 478 -12.35 -14.95 -28.25
CA LEU A 478 -11.20 -14.06 -28.38
C LEU A 478 -10.99 -13.67 -29.84
N ILE A 479 -11.07 -12.37 -30.12
CA ILE A 479 -10.95 -11.80 -31.46
C ILE A 479 -9.78 -10.81 -31.47
N GLY A 480 -8.78 -11.05 -32.31
CA GLY A 480 -7.68 -10.12 -32.56
C GLY A 480 -7.97 -9.26 -33.78
N ILE A 481 -7.80 -7.95 -33.65
CA ILE A 481 -8.12 -6.95 -34.66
C ILE A 481 -6.86 -6.13 -34.91
N GLY A 482 -6.34 -6.21 -36.14
CA GLY A 482 -5.25 -5.37 -36.60
C GLY A 482 -5.80 -4.27 -37.50
N ALA A 483 -5.31 -3.04 -37.35
CA ALA A 483 -5.65 -1.95 -38.26
C ALA A 483 -4.41 -1.15 -38.67
N ASN A 484 -4.45 -0.59 -39.88
CA ASN A 484 -3.43 0.34 -40.35
C ASN A 484 -4.02 1.72 -40.61
N TYR A 485 -3.50 2.72 -39.91
CA TYR A 485 -3.75 4.13 -40.14
C TYR A 485 -2.81 4.66 -41.22
N SER A 486 -3.39 5.22 -42.29
CA SER A 486 -2.61 5.88 -43.34
C SER A 486 -2.57 7.38 -43.09
N THR A 487 -1.39 7.94 -42.81
CA THR A 487 -1.27 9.40 -42.63
C THR A 487 -1.56 10.17 -43.92
N LYS A 488 -1.40 9.52 -45.08
CA LYS A 488 -1.75 10.11 -46.39
C LYS A 488 -3.26 10.17 -46.60
N LYS A 489 -4.00 9.13 -46.24
CA LYS A 489 -5.46 9.07 -46.41
C LYS A 489 -6.24 9.62 -45.22
N ARG A 490 -5.58 9.80 -44.07
CA ARG A 490 -6.15 10.30 -42.81
C ARG A 490 -7.31 9.44 -42.30
N CYS A 491 -7.18 8.12 -42.45
CA CYS A 491 -8.12 7.12 -41.95
C CYS A 491 -7.43 5.76 -41.77
N PHE A 492 -8.10 4.82 -41.09
CA PHE A 492 -7.70 3.42 -41.19
C PHE A 492 -8.11 2.90 -42.56
N ASP A 493 -7.12 2.52 -43.37
CA ASP A 493 -7.39 2.13 -44.75
C ASP A 493 -7.51 0.62 -44.92
N LYS A 494 -7.11 -0.15 -43.90
CA LYS A 494 -7.20 -1.61 -43.88
C LYS A 494 -7.39 -2.13 -42.45
N TRP A 495 -8.32 -3.07 -42.32
CA TRP A 495 -8.59 -3.82 -41.11
C TRP A 495 -8.40 -5.33 -41.36
N LYS A 496 -8.06 -6.08 -40.31
CA LYS A 496 -7.99 -7.55 -40.37
C LYS A 496 -8.37 -8.14 -39.03
N ARG A 497 -9.26 -9.12 -39.07
CA ARG A 497 -9.77 -9.84 -37.89
C ARG A 497 -9.21 -11.26 -37.88
N ILE A 498 -8.87 -11.77 -36.70
CA ILE A 498 -8.47 -13.16 -36.49
C ILE A 498 -9.19 -13.74 -35.27
N SER A 499 -9.64 -14.99 -35.36
CA SER A 499 -9.96 -15.77 -34.17
C SER A 499 -8.65 -16.14 -33.47
N CYS A 500 -8.52 -15.77 -32.20
CA CYS A 500 -7.37 -16.13 -31.38
C CYS A 500 -7.49 -17.54 -30.76
N PHE A 501 -8.62 -18.24 -31.00
CA PHE A 501 -9.00 -19.45 -30.29
C PHE A 501 -8.21 -20.71 -30.73
N GLU A 502 -7.90 -20.86 -32.02
CA GLU A 502 -7.36 -22.12 -32.56
C GLU A 502 -5.96 -22.49 -32.04
N ARG A 503 -5.14 -21.52 -31.63
CA ARG A 503 -3.76 -21.79 -31.19
C ARG A 503 -3.60 -21.84 -29.68
N ALA A 504 -4.36 -21.04 -28.93
CA ALA A 504 -4.35 -21.11 -27.46
C ALA A 504 -4.86 -22.47 -26.97
N GLN A 505 -5.89 -23.03 -27.61
CA GLN A 505 -6.40 -24.37 -27.32
C GLN A 505 -5.38 -25.46 -27.72
N ARG A 506 -4.69 -25.35 -28.86
CA ARG A 506 -3.62 -26.29 -29.24
C ARG A 506 -2.40 -26.22 -28.31
N SER A 507 -2.05 -25.03 -27.81
CA SER A 507 -0.98 -24.84 -26.82
C SER A 507 -1.39 -25.40 -25.46
N PHE A 508 -2.64 -25.22 -25.05
CA PHE A 508 -3.19 -25.82 -23.83
C PHE A 508 -3.28 -27.35 -23.93
N GLU A 509 -3.77 -27.90 -25.05
CA GLU A 509 -3.78 -29.35 -25.30
C GLU A 509 -2.37 -29.95 -25.38
N ARG A 510 -1.38 -29.20 -25.91
CA ARG A 510 0.02 -29.64 -25.88
C ARG A 510 0.58 -29.63 -24.46
N ALA A 511 0.26 -28.61 -23.66
CA ALA A 511 0.65 -28.55 -22.26
C ALA A 511 -0.01 -29.69 -21.46
N GLN A 512 -1.29 -29.98 -21.70
CA GLN A 512 -2.02 -31.09 -21.09
C GLN A 512 -1.44 -32.46 -21.50
N ARG A 513 -1.11 -32.66 -22.78
CA ARG A 513 -0.41 -33.88 -23.26
C ARG A 513 0.99 -34.03 -22.68
N SER A 514 1.72 -32.94 -22.48
CA SER A 514 3.02 -32.95 -21.80
C SER A 514 2.88 -33.24 -20.31
N PHE A 515 1.83 -32.73 -19.65
CA PHE A 515 1.51 -33.04 -18.26
C PHE A 515 1.11 -34.50 -18.07
N GLU A 516 0.28 -35.07 -18.96
CA GLU A 516 -0.04 -36.50 -18.95
C GLU A 516 1.18 -37.38 -19.21
N ARG A 517 2.12 -36.95 -20.06
CA ARG A 517 3.41 -37.65 -20.24
C ARG A 517 4.26 -37.57 -18.99
N ALA A 518 4.31 -36.41 -18.32
CA ALA A 518 5.01 -36.25 -17.05
C ALA A 518 4.39 -37.13 -15.96
N GLN A 519 3.05 -37.21 -15.89
CA GLN A 519 2.33 -38.08 -14.97
C GLN A 519 2.60 -39.57 -15.25
N ARG A 520 2.62 -40.00 -16.52
CA ARG A 520 3.02 -41.37 -16.89
C ARG A 520 4.48 -41.67 -16.56
N SER A 521 5.38 -40.70 -16.71
CA SER A 521 6.78 -40.83 -16.28
C SER A 521 6.89 -40.90 -14.75
N PHE A 522 6.05 -40.17 -14.02
CA PHE A 522 5.96 -40.23 -12.57
C PHE A 522 5.41 -41.58 -12.09
N GLU A 523 4.37 -42.12 -12.73
CA GLU A 523 3.88 -43.48 -12.45
C GLU A 523 4.91 -44.58 -12.77
N ARG A 524 5.75 -44.38 -13.80
CA ARG A 524 6.88 -45.29 -14.07
C ARG A 524 7.95 -45.16 -13.00
N ALA A 525 8.25 -43.94 -12.53
CA ALA A 525 9.16 -43.71 -11.42
C ALA A 525 8.63 -44.33 -10.12
N GLN A 526 7.32 -44.24 -9.86
CA GLN A 526 6.65 -44.86 -8.73
C GLN A 526 6.69 -46.40 -8.81
N ARG A 527 6.47 -46.99 -10.00
CA ARG A 527 6.65 -48.45 -10.20
C ARG A 527 8.10 -48.90 -10.06
N SER A 528 9.07 -48.07 -10.46
CA SER A 528 10.49 -48.30 -10.19
C SER A 528 10.82 -48.17 -8.71
N PHE A 529 10.17 -47.26 -7.99
CA PHE A 529 10.27 -47.10 -6.54
C PHE A 529 9.66 -48.30 -5.80
N GLU A 530 8.51 -48.82 -6.23
CA GLU A 530 7.92 -50.06 -5.69
C GLU A 530 8.77 -51.30 -5.98
N ARG A 531 9.46 -51.35 -7.13
CA ARG A 531 10.46 -52.40 -7.41
C ARG A 531 11.71 -52.26 -6.54
N ALA A 532 12.14 -51.01 -6.27
CA ALA A 532 13.22 -50.73 -5.33
C ALA A 532 12.80 -51.11 -3.89
N GLN A 533 11.55 -50.86 -3.51
CA GLN A 533 10.96 -51.25 -2.23
C GLN A 533 10.85 -52.78 -2.07
N ARG A 534 10.48 -53.52 -3.12
CA ARG A 534 10.52 -55.00 -3.11
C ARG A 534 11.95 -55.56 -3.05
N SER A 535 12.91 -54.87 -3.66
CA SER A 535 14.34 -55.19 -3.51
C SER A 535 14.85 -54.85 -2.11
N PHE A 536 14.30 -53.81 -1.48
CA PHE A 536 14.57 -53.42 -0.09
C PHE A 536 13.99 -54.42 0.92
N GLU A 537 12.77 -54.95 0.70
CA GLU A 537 12.19 -56.03 1.50
C GLU A 537 12.98 -57.34 1.40
N ARG A 538 13.61 -57.62 0.25
CA ARG A 538 14.57 -58.74 0.12
C ARG A 538 15.87 -58.47 0.88
N ALA A 539 16.35 -57.22 0.89
CA ALA A 539 17.50 -56.82 1.69
C ALA A 539 17.20 -56.81 3.21
N GLN A 540 15.94 -56.58 3.60
CA GLN A 540 15.48 -56.57 4.99
C GLN A 540 15.54 -57.95 5.65
N ARG A 541 15.29 -59.04 4.91
CA ARG A 541 15.52 -60.42 5.39
C ARG A 541 17.00 -60.75 5.62
N SER A 542 17.89 -60.04 4.94
CA SER A 542 19.35 -60.13 5.15
C SER A 542 19.81 -59.28 6.35
N PHE A 543 19.00 -58.30 6.76
CA PHE A 543 19.28 -57.32 7.82
C PHE A 543 18.87 -57.81 9.22
N GLU A 544 18.00 -58.81 9.34
CA GLU A 544 17.73 -59.52 10.61
C GLU A 544 18.97 -60.28 11.13
N ARG A 545 20.02 -60.44 10.30
CA ARG A 545 21.35 -60.92 10.74
C ARG A 545 22.31 -59.79 11.15
N ALA A 546 21.93 -58.52 10.99
CA ALA A 546 22.74 -57.33 11.26
C ALA A 546 22.23 -56.52 12.47
N GLN A 547 21.68 -57.21 13.47
CA GLN A 547 21.13 -56.67 14.72
C GLN A 547 22.17 -56.07 15.69
N SER A 548 23.39 -55.80 15.23
CA SER A 548 24.49 -55.12 15.95
C SER A 548 24.69 -53.66 15.51
N GLY A 549 23.92 -53.18 14.52
CA GLY A 549 23.94 -51.78 14.07
C GLY A 549 23.00 -50.83 14.84
N PHE A 550 22.07 -51.36 15.63
CA PHE A 550 20.97 -50.58 16.23
C PHE A 550 21.42 -49.71 17.43
N GLU A 551 22.48 -50.10 18.16
CA GLU A 551 23.11 -49.28 19.21
C GLU A 551 23.89 -48.06 18.67
N ARG A 552 24.01 -47.93 17.35
CA ARG A 552 24.73 -46.83 16.67
C ARG A 552 23.78 -45.73 16.20
N ALA A 553 22.50 -46.04 15.98
CA ALA A 553 21.49 -45.06 15.55
C ALA A 553 20.92 -44.23 16.73
N GLN A 554 20.83 -44.80 17.93
CA GLN A 554 20.38 -44.09 19.15
C GLN A 554 21.34 -42.94 19.54
N ARG A 555 22.64 -43.08 19.24
CA ARG A 555 23.68 -42.04 19.42
C ARG A 555 23.64 -40.91 18.39
N SER A 556 22.96 -41.10 17.26
CA SER A 556 22.83 -40.09 16.20
C SER A 556 21.65 -39.16 16.44
N PHE A 557 20.60 -39.66 17.09
CA PHE A 557 19.44 -38.86 17.48
C PHE A 557 19.76 -37.93 18.67
N GLU A 558 20.52 -38.41 19.67
CA GLU A 558 21.06 -37.56 20.74
C GLU A 558 22.06 -36.50 20.25
N ARG A 559 22.75 -36.74 19.11
CA ARG A 559 23.64 -35.73 18.50
C ARG A 559 22.87 -34.62 17.82
N ALA A 560 21.73 -34.91 17.20
CA ALA A 560 20.88 -33.91 16.54
C ALA A 560 20.26 -32.93 17.57
N GLN A 561 19.86 -33.45 18.74
CA GLN A 561 19.34 -32.64 19.85
C GLN A 561 20.44 -31.78 20.50
N ARG A 562 21.65 -32.34 20.68
CA ARG A 562 22.84 -31.59 21.15
C ARG A 562 23.36 -30.55 20.14
N SER A 563 23.16 -30.73 18.84
CA SER A 563 23.53 -29.71 17.84
C SER A 563 22.58 -28.51 17.81
N PHE A 564 21.31 -28.70 18.19
CA PHE A 564 20.36 -27.60 18.37
C PHE A 564 20.65 -26.81 19.67
N GLU A 565 20.95 -27.51 20.77
CA GLU A 565 21.41 -26.88 22.01
C GLU A 565 22.79 -26.21 21.87
N ARG A 566 23.69 -26.74 21.03
CA ARG A 566 24.96 -26.09 20.68
C ARG A 566 24.79 -24.84 19.80
N ALA A 567 23.75 -24.76 18.97
CA ALA A 567 23.46 -23.55 18.21
C ALA A 567 22.94 -22.42 19.13
N GLN A 568 22.16 -22.74 20.17
CA GLN A 568 21.80 -21.79 21.22
C GLN A 568 22.99 -21.42 22.13
N ARG A 569 23.85 -22.38 22.51
CA ARG A 569 25.09 -22.08 23.27
C ARG A 569 26.11 -21.28 22.45
N SER A 570 26.24 -21.53 21.15
CA SER A 570 27.12 -20.76 20.24
C SER A 570 26.71 -19.29 20.12
N PHE A 571 25.41 -18.96 20.28
CA PHE A 571 24.93 -17.58 20.27
C PHE A 571 25.18 -16.89 21.62
N GLY A 572 24.98 -17.60 22.74
CA GLY A 572 25.34 -17.11 24.08
C GLY A 572 26.86 -16.93 24.29
N GLU A 573 27.67 -17.90 23.84
CA GLU A 573 29.14 -17.85 23.93
C GLU A 573 29.74 -16.65 23.17
N SER A 574 29.11 -16.21 22.07
CA SER A 574 29.57 -15.01 21.35
C SER A 574 29.27 -13.71 22.10
N GLN A 575 28.19 -13.66 22.89
CA GLN A 575 27.77 -12.48 23.65
C GLN A 575 28.56 -12.35 24.95
N GLU A 576 28.84 -13.46 25.64
CA GLU A 576 29.72 -13.51 26.81
C GLU A 576 31.18 -13.16 26.46
N ARG A 577 31.69 -13.61 25.31
CA ARG A 577 33.03 -13.23 24.83
C ARG A 577 33.17 -11.73 24.62
N PHE A 578 32.13 -11.07 24.11
CA PHE A 578 32.13 -9.62 23.92
C PHE A 578 32.14 -8.86 25.26
N LEU A 579 31.33 -9.29 26.23
CA LEU A 579 31.35 -8.74 27.59
C LEU A 579 32.73 -8.89 28.26
N HIS A 580 33.34 -10.06 28.11
CA HIS A 580 34.67 -10.33 28.65
C HIS A 580 35.74 -9.45 27.98
N ALA A 581 35.70 -9.29 26.65
CA ALA A 581 36.62 -8.43 25.93
C ALA A 581 36.48 -6.95 26.32
N ALA A 582 35.24 -6.45 26.40
CA ALA A 582 34.95 -5.09 26.88
C ALA A 582 35.45 -4.86 28.32
N GLY A 583 35.23 -5.83 29.21
CA GLY A 583 35.75 -5.81 30.58
C GLY A 583 37.27 -5.71 30.62
N LYS A 584 37.96 -6.55 29.83
CA LYS A 584 39.43 -6.53 29.75
C LYS A 584 39.96 -5.17 29.28
N ILE A 585 39.34 -4.56 28.28
CA ILE A 585 39.73 -3.22 27.79
C ILE A 585 39.57 -2.19 28.91
N ILE A 586 38.41 -2.15 29.58
CA ILE A 586 38.13 -1.22 30.67
C ILE A 586 39.17 -1.38 31.79
N ASP A 587 39.43 -2.61 32.23
CA ASP A 587 40.37 -2.88 33.33
C ASP A 587 41.81 -2.50 32.95
N THR A 588 42.23 -2.82 31.72
CA THR A 588 43.59 -2.54 31.24
C THR A 588 43.82 -1.04 31.05
N MET A 589 42.85 -0.31 30.46
CA MET A 589 42.94 1.15 30.32
C MET A 589 42.84 1.87 31.67
N THR A 590 42.06 1.35 32.61
CA THR A 590 41.97 1.91 33.97
C THR A 590 43.30 1.77 34.72
N ALA A 591 43.96 0.61 34.61
CA ALA A 591 45.27 0.39 35.21
C ALA A 591 46.36 1.27 34.60
N ASN A 592 46.18 1.72 33.35
CA ASN A 592 47.11 2.55 32.60
C ASN A 592 46.57 3.96 32.33
N ALA A 593 45.66 4.48 33.18
CA ALA A 593 44.91 5.72 32.91
C ALA A 593 45.80 6.95 32.60
N GLY A 594 47.01 7.00 33.16
CA GLY A 594 47.98 8.07 32.87
C GLY A 594 48.47 8.12 31.41
N LEU A 595 48.32 7.03 30.65
CA LEU A 595 48.67 6.96 29.23
C LEU A 595 47.55 7.41 28.29
N PHE A 596 46.31 7.59 28.77
CA PHE A 596 45.15 7.93 27.95
C PHE A 596 44.43 9.20 28.45
N PRO A 597 45.08 10.39 28.35
CA PRO A 597 44.48 11.63 28.82
C PRO A 597 43.39 12.14 27.87
N ASN A 598 42.20 12.45 28.39
CA ASN A 598 41.04 12.98 27.63
C ASN A 598 40.38 11.97 26.69
N LEU A 599 40.00 10.80 27.21
CA LEU A 599 39.21 9.83 26.44
C LEU A 599 37.90 10.44 25.92
N PRO A 600 37.53 10.19 24.64
CA PRO A 600 36.27 10.66 24.06
C PRO A 600 35.03 10.19 24.84
N VAL A 601 35.07 8.97 25.38
CA VAL A 601 34.07 8.43 26.30
C VAL A 601 34.76 7.99 27.58
N SER A 602 34.30 8.49 28.73
CA SER A 602 34.91 8.16 30.02
C SER A 602 34.80 6.66 30.33
N LEU A 603 35.83 6.05 30.94
CA LEU A 603 35.80 4.63 31.31
C LEU A 603 34.68 4.30 32.31
N VAL A 604 34.23 5.29 33.09
CA VAL A 604 33.05 5.16 33.97
C VAL A 604 31.78 4.93 33.16
N GLN A 605 31.59 5.69 32.07
CA GLN A 605 30.45 5.53 31.18
C GLN A 605 30.51 4.19 30.42
N VAL A 606 31.67 3.83 29.86
CA VAL A 606 31.82 2.55 29.14
C VAL A 606 31.54 1.36 30.07
N LYS A 607 31.92 1.46 31.35
CA LYS A 607 31.61 0.44 32.36
C LYS A 607 30.13 0.34 32.66
N ALA A 608 29.42 1.47 32.78
CA ALA A 608 27.97 1.49 32.96
C ALA A 608 27.25 0.84 31.77
N GLU A 609 27.63 1.18 30.54
CA GLU A 609 27.06 0.60 29.31
C GLU A 609 27.32 -0.91 29.21
N ARG A 610 28.49 -1.38 29.67
CA ARG A 610 28.80 -2.82 29.77
C ARG A 610 27.89 -3.53 30.76
N ASP A 611 27.69 -2.94 31.93
CA ASP A 611 26.85 -3.53 32.99
C ASP A 611 25.36 -3.54 32.58
N ASP A 612 24.90 -2.52 31.85
CA ASP A 612 23.54 -2.48 31.30
C ASP A 612 23.33 -3.55 30.21
N TYR A 613 24.32 -3.76 29.34
CA TYR A 613 24.28 -4.86 28.37
C TYR A 613 24.31 -6.24 29.05
N ALA A 614 25.10 -6.41 30.11
CA ALA A 614 25.12 -7.65 30.90
C ALA A 614 23.77 -7.93 31.57
N LYS A 615 23.13 -6.93 32.18
CA LYS A 615 21.77 -7.06 32.74
C LYS A 615 20.74 -7.41 31.68
N ALA A 616 20.83 -6.81 30.49
CA ALA A 616 19.93 -7.12 29.38
C ALA A 616 20.06 -8.59 28.95
N LEU A 617 21.27 -9.15 28.96
CA LEU A 617 21.52 -10.56 28.66
C LEU A 617 20.99 -11.52 29.73
N ASP A 618 21.17 -11.21 31.02
CA ASP A 618 20.72 -12.06 32.14
C ASP A 618 19.19 -12.10 32.28
N SER A 619 18.47 -11.07 31.82
CA SER A 619 17.00 -11.00 31.87
C SER A 619 16.27 -11.91 30.86
N SER A 620 16.99 -12.76 30.12
CA SER A 620 16.51 -13.58 28.99
C SER A 620 15.68 -14.83 29.37
N ALA A 621 14.82 -14.72 30.38
CA ALA A 621 13.83 -15.75 30.70
C ALA A 621 12.46 -15.54 30.00
N HIS A 622 12.17 -14.40 29.36
CA HIS A 622 10.87 -14.16 28.71
C HIS A 622 10.98 -13.56 27.30
N ALA A 623 10.22 -14.16 26.38
CA ALA A 623 10.17 -13.85 24.95
C ALA A 623 9.79 -12.38 24.67
N GLY A 624 10.53 -11.73 23.75
CA GLY A 624 10.14 -10.44 23.17
C GLY A 624 11.14 -9.28 23.28
N LYS A 625 12.30 -9.46 23.94
CA LYS A 625 13.26 -8.36 24.23
C LYS A 625 14.56 -8.36 23.39
N THR A 626 14.56 -8.92 22.18
CA THR A 626 15.72 -8.90 21.27
C THR A 626 16.17 -7.49 20.91
N GLY A 627 15.24 -6.52 20.88
CA GLY A 627 15.54 -5.11 20.58
C GLY A 627 16.36 -4.41 21.67
N GLU A 628 16.07 -4.69 22.94
CA GLU A 628 16.77 -4.08 24.09
C GLU A 628 18.21 -4.56 24.19
N ILE A 629 18.45 -5.85 23.95
CA ILE A 629 19.79 -6.46 23.86
C ILE A 629 20.58 -5.82 22.70
N HIS A 630 19.94 -5.63 21.54
CA HIS A 630 20.61 -5.03 20.40
C HIS A 630 20.96 -3.55 20.64
N GLN A 631 20.07 -2.80 21.28
CA GLN A 631 20.28 -1.38 21.57
C GLN A 631 21.40 -1.16 22.61
N THR A 632 21.37 -1.91 23.71
CA THR A 632 22.41 -1.82 24.77
C THR A 632 23.77 -2.29 24.27
N ARG A 633 23.82 -3.35 23.45
CA ARG A 633 25.05 -3.79 22.78
C ARG A 633 25.62 -2.71 21.87
N LYS A 634 24.77 -2.09 21.05
CA LYS A 634 25.18 -1.09 20.06
C LYS A 634 25.76 0.15 20.74
N ALA A 635 25.17 0.60 21.85
CA ALA A 635 25.69 1.71 22.64
C ALA A 635 27.12 1.42 23.14
N LEU A 636 27.34 0.22 23.70
CA LEU A 636 28.66 -0.21 24.17
C LEU A 636 29.67 -0.33 23.02
N GLU A 637 29.27 -0.87 21.86
CA GLU A 637 30.13 -0.95 20.66
C GLU A 637 30.55 0.43 20.17
N GLU A 638 29.63 1.39 20.09
CA GLU A 638 29.92 2.76 19.65
C GLU A 638 30.90 3.48 20.59
N SER A 639 30.74 3.32 21.90
CA SER A 639 31.65 3.91 22.90
C SER A 639 33.04 3.27 22.87
N LEU A 640 33.12 1.94 22.79
CA LEU A 640 34.40 1.23 22.64
C LEU A 640 35.08 1.57 21.30
N GLN A 641 34.33 1.78 20.22
CA GLN A 641 34.90 2.16 18.93
C GLN A 641 35.47 3.58 18.95
N LYS A 642 34.79 4.54 19.58
CA LYS A 642 35.30 5.92 19.75
C LYS A 642 36.60 5.94 20.53
N ASN A 643 36.66 5.20 21.65
CA ASN A 643 37.88 5.10 22.44
C ASN A 643 38.99 4.33 21.69
N GLY A 644 38.65 3.29 20.93
CA GLY A 644 39.61 2.54 20.12
C GLY A 644 40.24 3.37 19.00
N ASN A 645 39.44 4.21 18.33
CA ASN A 645 39.96 5.15 17.33
C ASN A 645 40.92 6.16 17.96
N TYR A 646 40.55 6.72 19.12
CA TYR A 646 41.44 7.62 19.88
C TYR A 646 42.74 6.92 20.30
N VAL A 647 42.67 5.67 20.78
CA VAL A 647 43.85 4.87 21.15
C VAL A 647 44.75 4.65 19.93
N ASN A 648 44.18 4.36 18.75
CA ASN A 648 44.95 4.19 17.52
C ASN A 648 45.64 5.49 17.09
N GLU A 649 44.95 6.63 17.18
CA GLU A 649 45.53 7.94 16.89
C GLU A 649 46.63 8.32 17.88
N LEU A 650 46.42 8.07 19.18
CA LEU A 650 47.39 8.35 20.23
C LEU A 650 48.61 7.45 20.13
N ALA A 651 48.41 6.16 19.84
CA ALA A 651 49.49 5.21 19.66
C ALA A 651 50.32 5.53 18.41
N ASN A 652 49.69 5.97 17.32
CA ASN A 652 50.34 6.28 16.05
C ASN A 652 51.31 5.15 15.59
N GLY A 653 50.92 3.90 15.81
CA GLY A 653 51.73 2.71 15.51
C GLY A 653 52.65 2.21 16.62
N ASP A 654 52.67 2.83 17.80
CA ASP A 654 53.39 2.34 18.98
C ASP A 654 52.66 1.13 19.59
N GLU A 655 53.24 -0.06 19.37
CA GLU A 655 52.71 -1.34 19.87
C GLU A 655 52.61 -1.38 21.40
N VAL A 656 53.46 -0.65 22.14
CA VAL A 656 53.42 -0.64 23.61
C VAL A 656 52.19 0.10 24.13
N ILE A 657 51.80 1.19 23.46
CA ILE A 657 50.58 1.94 23.80
C ILE A 657 49.33 1.13 23.46
N LEU A 658 49.34 0.42 22.31
CA LEU A 658 48.26 -0.47 21.90
C LEU A 658 48.11 -1.66 22.86
N GLU A 659 49.20 -2.28 23.30
CA GLU A 659 49.16 -3.39 24.27
C GLU A 659 48.56 -2.95 25.62
N LYS A 660 48.98 -1.76 26.08
CA LYS A 660 48.50 -1.17 27.34
C LYS A 660 47.07 -0.62 27.28
N SER A 661 46.44 -0.62 26.10
CA SER A 661 45.02 -0.28 25.94
C SER A 661 44.09 -1.49 26.15
N GLY A 662 44.61 -2.72 26.06
CA GLY A 662 43.81 -3.94 26.16
C GLY A 662 42.92 -4.26 24.96
N TYR A 663 42.89 -3.40 23.92
CA TYR A 663 42.21 -3.71 22.66
C TYR A 663 42.90 -4.90 21.96
N PRO A 664 42.15 -5.76 21.27
CA PRO A 664 42.73 -6.85 20.51
C PRO A 664 43.56 -6.26 19.36
N MET A 665 44.88 -6.46 19.39
CA MET A 665 45.72 -6.13 18.25
C MET A 665 45.48 -7.14 17.14
N GLU A 666 45.01 -6.67 15.98
CA GLU A 666 45.11 -7.47 14.78
C GLU A 666 46.60 -7.61 14.44
N LYS A 667 47.07 -8.86 14.33
CA LYS A 667 48.41 -9.14 13.83
C LYS A 667 48.59 -8.37 12.53
N SER A 668 49.66 -7.59 12.41
CA SER A 668 50.05 -7.04 11.12
C SER A 668 49.97 -8.18 10.09
N HIS A 669 49.14 -8.00 9.07
CA HIS A 669 48.98 -9.02 8.05
C HIS A 669 50.37 -9.28 7.47
N THR A 670 50.91 -10.47 7.71
CA THR A 670 51.98 -10.98 6.87
C THR A 670 51.47 -10.85 5.44
N LYS A 671 52.12 -10.01 4.63
CA LYS A 671 51.89 -9.96 3.18
C LYS A 671 51.98 -11.41 2.70
N TYR A 672 50.84 -12.02 2.41
CA TYR A 672 50.83 -13.25 1.65
C TYR A 672 51.52 -12.89 0.33
N GLY A 673 52.52 -13.68 -0.07
CA GLY A 673 53.12 -13.58 -1.40
C GLY A 673 52.05 -13.76 -2.49
N PRO A 674 52.42 -13.66 -3.77
CA PRO A 674 51.49 -13.89 -4.88
C PRO A 674 50.69 -15.18 -4.65
N LEU A 675 49.37 -15.08 -4.71
CA LEU A 675 48.47 -16.22 -4.48
C LEU A 675 48.75 -17.29 -5.54
N PRO A 676 48.71 -18.59 -5.19
CA PRO A 676 48.93 -19.65 -6.17
C PRO A 676 47.86 -19.61 -7.27
N PRO A 677 48.17 -20.05 -8.51
CA PRO A 677 47.20 -20.10 -9.60
C PRO A 677 46.00 -20.97 -9.28
N LEU A 678 44.83 -20.60 -9.82
CA LEU A 678 43.54 -21.24 -9.52
C LEU A 678 43.44 -22.54 -10.32
N GLN A 679 43.44 -23.69 -9.62
CA GLN A 679 43.48 -24.99 -10.30
C GLN A 679 42.13 -25.42 -10.85
N LYS A 680 41.03 -24.88 -10.30
CA LYS A 680 39.66 -25.22 -10.73
C LYS A 680 38.74 -24.01 -10.79
N ALA A 681 38.24 -23.71 -11.98
CA ALA A 681 37.11 -22.83 -12.22
C ALA A 681 36.07 -23.53 -13.10
N VAL A 682 34.83 -23.64 -12.63
CA VAL A 682 33.74 -24.26 -13.37
C VAL A 682 32.62 -23.25 -13.57
N PHE A 683 32.22 -23.03 -14.82
CA PHE A 683 31.07 -22.21 -15.20
C PHE A 683 30.01 -23.09 -15.86
N LYS A 684 28.74 -22.94 -15.46
CA LYS A 684 27.60 -23.69 -16.00
C LYS A 684 26.40 -22.78 -16.17
N ASN A 685 25.50 -23.10 -17.10
CA ASN A 685 24.24 -22.39 -17.25
C ASN A 685 23.41 -22.53 -15.96
N GLY A 686 23.02 -21.40 -15.38
CA GLY A 686 22.23 -21.38 -14.14
C GLY A 686 20.77 -21.75 -14.38
N ALA A 687 20.04 -22.01 -13.30
CA ALA A 687 18.62 -22.40 -13.38
C ALA A 687 17.71 -21.31 -13.99
N VAL A 688 18.16 -20.05 -14.02
CA VAL A 688 17.47 -18.92 -14.64
C VAL A 688 18.16 -18.59 -15.96
N SER A 689 17.40 -18.46 -17.05
CA SER A 689 18.03 -18.23 -18.35
C SER A 689 18.64 -16.83 -18.48
N GLY A 690 19.84 -16.76 -19.07
CA GLY A 690 20.71 -15.58 -19.05
C GLY A 690 21.56 -15.45 -17.76
N SER A 691 21.61 -16.49 -16.94
CA SER A 691 22.48 -16.57 -15.75
C SER A 691 23.48 -17.71 -15.84
N ILE A 692 24.63 -17.52 -15.18
CA ILE A 692 25.73 -18.48 -15.17
C ILE A 692 26.11 -18.74 -13.71
N GLU A 693 26.10 -20.00 -13.30
CA GLU A 693 26.60 -20.45 -12.00
C GLU A 693 28.09 -20.73 -12.09
N PHE A 694 28.84 -20.27 -11.09
CA PHE A 694 30.27 -20.53 -10.97
C PHE A 694 30.60 -21.30 -9.68
N ASP A 695 31.57 -22.20 -9.78
CA ASP A 695 32.16 -22.96 -8.68
C ASP A 695 33.69 -22.95 -8.84
N LEU A 696 34.34 -22.17 -7.98
CA LEU A 696 35.78 -21.95 -7.92
C LEU A 696 36.38 -22.74 -6.75
N GLU A 697 37.68 -22.99 -6.81
CA GLU A 697 38.43 -23.50 -5.66
C GLU A 697 38.55 -22.44 -4.55
N ALA A 698 38.22 -22.82 -3.31
CA ALA A 698 38.41 -21.97 -2.14
C ALA A 698 39.91 -21.82 -1.84
N MET A 699 40.38 -20.58 -1.71
CA MET A 699 41.80 -20.27 -1.45
C MET A 699 41.99 -19.66 -0.06
N ASP A 700 42.89 -20.24 0.72
CA ASP A 700 43.30 -19.69 2.01
C ASP A 700 44.03 -18.36 1.82
N GLY A 701 43.63 -17.32 2.58
CA GLY A 701 44.18 -15.97 2.46
C GLY A 701 43.57 -15.10 1.35
N CYS A 702 42.53 -15.61 0.65
CA CYS A 702 41.77 -14.85 -0.33
C CYS A 702 40.60 -14.10 0.34
N PHE A 703 40.47 -12.81 0.04
CA PHE A 703 39.36 -11.96 0.48
C PHE A 703 38.14 -12.04 -0.44
N GLY A 704 38.35 -12.43 -1.70
CA GLY A 704 37.30 -12.62 -2.70
C GLY A 704 37.85 -12.73 -4.11
N TYR A 705 36.94 -12.90 -5.07
CA TYR A 705 37.25 -13.22 -6.46
C TYR A 705 36.72 -12.14 -7.38
N LEU A 706 37.53 -11.72 -8.34
CA LEU A 706 37.11 -10.93 -9.50
C LEU A 706 36.86 -11.90 -10.65
N ILE A 707 35.65 -11.87 -11.20
CA ILE A 707 35.28 -12.68 -12.36
C ILE A 707 35.01 -11.74 -13.52
N SER A 708 35.85 -11.82 -14.55
CA SER A 708 35.69 -11.04 -15.77
C SER A 708 35.09 -11.86 -16.89
N SER A 709 34.22 -11.25 -17.68
CA SER A 709 33.57 -11.88 -18.82
C SER A 709 33.49 -10.97 -20.05
N THR A 710 33.61 -11.60 -21.22
CA THR A 710 33.46 -10.91 -22.52
C THR A 710 32.86 -11.88 -23.56
N LEU A 711 32.35 -11.35 -24.67
CA LEU A 711 31.91 -12.20 -25.77
C LEU A 711 33.10 -12.95 -26.37
N ALA A 712 32.91 -14.23 -26.72
CA ALA A 712 33.99 -15.09 -27.20
C ALA A 712 34.68 -14.56 -28.48
N ASN A 713 33.95 -13.78 -29.29
CA ASN A 713 34.45 -13.13 -30.51
C ASN A 713 34.99 -11.70 -30.30
N SER A 714 35.11 -11.21 -29.06
CA SER A 714 35.71 -9.90 -28.77
C SER A 714 37.18 -9.87 -29.18
N ALA A 715 37.62 -8.74 -29.75
CA ALA A 715 39.03 -8.49 -30.10
C ALA A 715 39.90 -8.10 -28.88
N GLU A 716 39.29 -7.79 -27.73
CA GLU A 716 40.01 -7.43 -26.52
C GLU A 716 40.48 -8.69 -25.78
N ALA A 717 41.79 -8.91 -25.75
CA ALA A 717 42.42 -10.10 -25.20
C ALA A 717 42.78 -9.96 -23.72
N ASP A 718 42.85 -8.73 -23.18
CA ASP A 718 43.22 -8.48 -21.78
C ASP A 718 41.99 -8.55 -20.85
N PRO A 719 41.92 -9.53 -19.92
CA PRO A 719 40.81 -9.65 -18.97
C PRO A 719 40.61 -8.43 -18.08
N ARG A 720 41.66 -7.60 -17.86
CA ARG A 720 41.55 -6.35 -17.08
C ARG A 720 40.59 -5.34 -17.71
N ARG A 721 40.28 -5.49 -18.99
CA ARG A 721 39.38 -4.61 -19.74
C ARG A 721 38.01 -5.23 -20.03
N TRP A 722 37.79 -6.46 -19.58
CA TRP A 722 36.51 -7.13 -19.70
C TRP A 722 35.54 -6.65 -18.59
N GLN A 723 34.26 -6.96 -18.76
CA GLN A 723 33.27 -6.65 -17.73
C GLN A 723 33.53 -7.52 -16.49
N THR A 724 33.69 -6.90 -15.32
CA THR A 724 34.20 -7.57 -14.11
C THR A 724 33.21 -7.47 -12.96
N ASP A 725 32.93 -8.60 -12.32
CA ASP A 725 32.07 -8.72 -11.13
C ASP A 725 32.89 -9.19 -9.92
N TRP A 726 32.63 -8.61 -8.75
CA TRP A 726 33.25 -8.99 -7.47
C TRP A 726 32.39 -9.97 -6.68
N HIS A 727 33.02 -11.01 -6.12
CA HIS A 727 32.36 -11.99 -5.27
C HIS A 727 33.18 -12.36 -4.04
N SER A 728 32.58 -12.27 -2.85
CA SER A 728 33.22 -12.66 -1.58
C SER A 728 33.24 -14.17 -1.32
N THR A 729 32.61 -14.99 -2.19
CA THR A 729 32.51 -16.44 -2.05
C THR A 729 32.98 -17.16 -3.32
N HIS A 730 33.55 -18.36 -3.17
CA HIS A 730 34.03 -19.19 -4.29
C HIS A 730 32.90 -19.84 -5.11
N ARG A 731 31.63 -19.72 -4.68
CA ARG A 731 30.44 -20.17 -5.41
C ARG A 731 29.42 -19.05 -5.50
N GLY A 732 28.75 -18.96 -6.65
CA GLY A 732 27.75 -17.92 -6.87
C GLY A 732 27.14 -17.97 -8.26
N MET A 733 26.44 -16.89 -8.62
CA MET A 733 25.74 -16.77 -9.89
C MET A 733 25.90 -15.37 -10.48
N LEU A 734 26.32 -15.31 -11.74
CA LEU A 734 26.39 -14.12 -12.57
C LEU A 734 25.10 -13.96 -13.38
N LYS A 735 24.68 -12.73 -13.66
CA LYS A 735 23.43 -12.42 -14.38
C LYS A 735 23.67 -11.40 -15.49
N GLY A 736 22.81 -11.41 -16.50
CA GLY A 736 22.79 -10.38 -17.55
C GLY A 736 23.46 -10.80 -18.85
N PHE A 737 23.69 -12.09 -19.07
CA PHE A 737 24.25 -12.60 -20.32
C PHE A 737 23.18 -12.73 -21.41
N GLU A 738 23.55 -12.40 -22.63
CA GLU A 738 22.67 -12.55 -23.79
C GLU A 738 22.60 -14.01 -24.24
N ARG A 739 21.37 -14.51 -24.43
CA ARG A 739 21.12 -15.89 -24.88
C ARG A 739 21.62 -16.11 -26.29
N GLY A 740 22.10 -17.33 -26.55
CA GLY A 740 22.59 -17.73 -27.87
C GLY A 740 23.96 -17.18 -28.23
N LYS A 741 24.64 -16.54 -27.27
CA LYS A 741 26.02 -16.06 -27.41
C LYS A 741 26.96 -16.87 -26.52
N GLU A 742 28.20 -16.96 -26.97
CA GLU A 742 29.28 -17.61 -26.22
C GLU A 742 30.13 -16.55 -25.53
N TYR A 743 30.45 -16.78 -24.26
CA TYR A 743 31.23 -15.86 -23.43
C TYR A 743 32.51 -16.54 -22.94
N LYS A 744 33.61 -15.77 -22.85
CA LYS A 744 34.87 -16.15 -22.21
C LYS A 744 34.90 -15.61 -20.79
N PHE A 745 35.47 -16.39 -19.88
CA PHE A 745 35.63 -16.01 -18.47
C PHE A 745 37.09 -16.03 -18.06
N ALA A 746 37.44 -15.09 -17.18
CA ALA A 746 38.70 -15.05 -16.47
C ALA A 746 38.44 -14.80 -14.98
N VAL A 747 39.29 -15.32 -14.12
CA VAL A 747 39.15 -15.20 -12.65
C VAL A 747 40.47 -14.76 -12.05
N ALA A 748 40.41 -13.78 -11.15
CA ALA A 748 41.52 -13.41 -10.28
C ALA A 748 41.08 -13.57 -8.81
N ALA A 749 41.95 -14.18 -8.00
CA ALA A 749 41.75 -14.22 -6.56
C ALA A 749 42.45 -12.99 -5.95
N VAL A 750 41.75 -12.26 -5.08
CA VAL A 750 42.28 -11.06 -4.44
C VAL A 750 42.65 -11.40 -3.01
N GLY A 751 43.92 -11.23 -2.69
CA GLY A 751 44.49 -11.37 -1.34
C GLY A 751 45.04 -10.04 -0.83
N ALA A 752 45.94 -10.09 0.15
CA ALA A 752 46.55 -8.90 0.76
C ALA A 752 47.63 -8.21 -0.10
N SER A 753 47.98 -8.76 -1.25
CA SER A 753 48.91 -8.14 -2.23
C SER A 753 48.20 -7.08 -3.08
N ALA A 754 48.90 -6.00 -3.43
CA ALA A 754 48.38 -4.93 -4.29
C ALA A 754 48.27 -5.33 -5.78
N GLU A 755 48.89 -6.45 -6.19
CA GLU A 755 48.87 -6.91 -7.57
C GLU A 755 47.79 -7.98 -7.79
N VAL A 756 46.87 -7.70 -8.72
CA VAL A 756 45.84 -8.64 -9.18
C VAL A 756 46.38 -9.39 -10.41
N GLU A 757 46.76 -10.65 -10.20
CA GLU A 757 47.07 -11.58 -11.29
C GLU A 757 45.81 -12.36 -11.70
N TRP A 758 45.58 -12.49 -13.00
CA TRP A 758 44.48 -13.30 -13.55
C TRP A 758 44.89 -14.77 -13.54
N LEU A 759 44.53 -15.45 -12.46
CA LEU A 759 44.96 -16.80 -12.11
C LEU A 759 44.28 -17.90 -12.96
N PHE A 760 43.22 -17.57 -13.69
CA PHE A 760 42.54 -18.45 -14.64
C PHE A 760 42.02 -17.64 -15.84
N VAL A 761 42.30 -18.10 -17.06
CA VAL A 761 41.77 -17.52 -18.31
C VAL A 761 41.41 -18.67 -19.25
N GLY A 762 40.17 -18.73 -19.73
CA GLY A 762 39.88 -19.50 -20.95
C GLY A 762 38.73 -20.49 -20.94
N SER A 763 37.81 -20.49 -19.96
CA SER A 763 36.56 -21.23 -20.16
C SER A 763 35.63 -20.43 -21.06
N THR A 764 35.21 -20.99 -22.20
CA THR A 764 34.06 -20.50 -22.95
C THR A 764 32.78 -21.23 -22.53
N LEU A 765 31.68 -20.50 -22.44
CA LEU A 765 30.36 -21.09 -22.17
C LEU A 765 29.32 -20.48 -23.09
N PHE A 766 28.57 -21.35 -23.76
CA PHE A 766 27.39 -20.96 -24.54
C PHE A 766 26.20 -20.75 -23.60
N VAL A 767 25.58 -19.58 -23.66
CA VAL A 767 24.49 -19.18 -22.76
C VAL A 767 23.14 -19.62 -23.33
N ASN A 768 22.44 -20.49 -22.59
CA ASN A 768 21.18 -21.12 -22.99
C ASN A 768 19.91 -20.27 -22.69
#